data_AF-A0A5F1ZPV2-F1
#
_entry.id   AF-A0A5F1ZPV2-F1
#
_cell.length_a   1.000
_cell.length_b   1.000
_cell.length_c   1.000
_cell.angle_alpha   90.00
_cell.angle_beta   90.00
_cell.angle_gamma   90.00
#
_symmetry.space_group_name_H-M   'P 1'
#
loop_
_entity.id
_entity.type
_entity.pdbx_description
1 polymer ?
#
loop_
_entity_poly.entity_id
_entity_poly.type
_entity_poly.pdbx_seq_one_letter_code
_entity_poly.pdbx_strand_id
1 'polypeptide(L)'
;MNPFFALFGSKSGTGGGGSSGGGGNGGGGGGSTGVPSWVSASDASSADKVDLQWEPIAGAQFDVMRKSSTESSFQKIATTTDTTFSDTSLDPGKTYQYSIRTSDGTSTFDTGWKAFSAGCATQLNPAGLSDSQFSRLKYGLSGIYFAVANLGKFLLVANGGRVTLLNENKDVIGVWANVLPVGIVTDSSGNIFATSNLQLLKLKPDCSTQTIATLPGDAVPTDLVIDSSDNLYISEANTSTGTDRIFKYDTSGNLLTTYDIPGVGHRPMSIVIQNSDNTLLVADQSNFDLVQYSFNADQLDLVVSKPMPVIGTVLDLDISGGQILLVVKSNSGSDFGPNITRFHSGINGGSVTFAFNPQGLSFNTAQVQNIAVDSLTGALYILEGTTSSVYSCPPSIFINCSQIAVSAFPVKTVRDTDGNFYILHASPLNYISKLNSNGAHIATFNLPKYQGASITAIDMEIDQNFLYVSANNNSGVALAKIKTDFTSSSINAFKTDIGFDLPNIAISENTIYNDVHTFGDTNDFLYIGSMTLDTQVVHNYSDATYQKFFMQQILDLETDYAGNLYSLNNGFNEDFSSYTAVSKFDLNTLGWVNIADSANLPTAAISTDRSGNLYTVDLNSTHDGWNIVQRGSDFTEKKRLSVGPDFTASSLYVNDAGDLAFMTTSDALHKFAFPVSFFSFK
;
A
#
# COMPACT_ATOMS: atom_id res chain seq x y z
N MET A 1 -19.18 8.12 -24.97
CA MET A 1 -20.57 7.65 -24.82
C MET A 1 -20.49 6.26 -24.24
N ASN A 2 -20.72 6.13 -22.94
CA ASN A 2 -20.46 4.93 -22.15
C ASN A 2 -21.81 4.44 -21.59
N PRO A 3 -22.24 3.19 -21.83
CA PRO A 3 -23.50 2.70 -21.31
C PRO A 3 -23.25 1.95 -20.00
N PHE A 4 -23.35 2.64 -18.86
CA PHE A 4 -23.68 2.00 -17.57
C PHE A 4 -24.57 2.98 -16.79
N PHE A 5 -25.83 3.04 -17.23
CA PHE A 5 -26.93 3.59 -16.46
C PHE A 5 -27.98 2.49 -16.32
N ALA A 6 -28.28 2.15 -15.07
CA ALA A 6 -29.46 1.45 -14.54
C ALA A 6 -29.12 0.15 -13.79
N LEU A 7 -29.15 0.23 -12.46
CA LEU A 7 -29.78 -0.81 -11.66
C LEU A 7 -30.35 -0.27 -10.34
N PHE A 8 -31.16 0.78 -10.43
CA PHE A 8 -32.33 0.96 -9.56
C PHE A 8 -33.44 1.60 -10.40
N GLY A 9 -34.11 0.77 -11.20
CA GLY A 9 -35.32 1.14 -11.93
C GLY A 9 -36.55 0.88 -11.07
N SER A 10 -37.15 1.95 -10.56
CA SER A 10 -38.49 1.97 -10.00
C SER A 10 -39.51 1.48 -11.05
N LYS A 11 -40.38 0.55 -10.66
CA LYS A 11 -41.55 0.19 -11.46
C LYS A 11 -42.46 1.42 -11.58
N SER A 12 -42.54 2.00 -12.78
CA SER A 12 -43.69 2.80 -13.20
C SER A 12 -44.31 2.17 -14.44
N GLY A 13 -45.40 1.43 -14.23
CA GLY A 13 -46.26 0.93 -15.29
C GLY A 13 -47.37 1.93 -15.57
N THR A 14 -47.56 2.29 -16.84
CA THR A 14 -48.81 2.82 -17.40
C THR A 14 -49.16 1.91 -18.58
N GLY A 15 -50.39 1.47 -18.87
CA GLY A 15 -51.69 1.57 -18.22
C GLY A 15 -52.71 0.77 -19.06
N GLY A 16 -53.85 0.41 -18.44
CA GLY A 16 -55.07 -0.10 -19.08
C GLY A 16 -55.43 -1.53 -18.66
N GLY A 17 -56.54 -1.84 -18.01
CA GLY A 17 -57.68 -1.08 -17.50
C GLY A 17 -58.68 -2.10 -16.89
N GLY A 18 -59.46 -1.68 -15.88
CA GLY A 18 -60.58 -2.50 -15.37
C GLY A 18 -60.82 -2.45 -13.86
N SER A 19 -61.59 -1.45 -13.42
CA SER A 19 -62.60 -1.40 -12.33
C SER A 19 -62.81 -2.71 -11.52
N SER A 20 -62.97 -2.74 -10.18
CA SER A 20 -63.78 -1.90 -9.28
C SER A 20 -63.38 -2.14 -7.81
N GLY A 21 -63.14 -1.08 -7.01
CA GLY A 21 -64.01 -0.66 -5.89
C GLY A 21 -63.68 -1.35 -4.55
N GLY A 22 -63.42 -0.71 -3.42
CA GLY A 22 -63.40 0.66 -2.88
C GLY A 22 -63.10 0.50 -1.37
N GLY A 23 -62.79 1.48 -0.52
CA GLY A 23 -62.46 2.90 -0.57
C GLY A 23 -61.82 3.22 0.80
N GLY A 24 -60.75 4.03 0.85
CA GLY A 24 -60.76 5.38 1.45
C GLY A 24 -60.23 5.39 2.90
N ASN A 25 -59.48 6.38 3.41
CA ASN A 25 -58.91 7.62 2.86
C ASN A 25 -57.96 8.23 3.93
N GLY A 26 -57.00 9.05 3.48
CA GLY A 26 -56.15 9.96 4.29
C GLY A 26 -54.66 9.62 4.16
N GLY A 27 -53.79 10.35 3.45
CA GLY A 27 -53.78 11.77 3.13
C GLY A 27 -52.64 12.45 3.91
N GLY A 28 -51.42 12.42 3.38
CA GLY A 28 -50.25 13.10 3.94
C GLY A 28 -48.98 12.73 3.19
N GLY A 29 -48.50 13.62 2.33
CA GLY A 29 -47.19 13.49 1.69
C GLY A 29 -46.09 13.59 2.74
N GLY A 30 -45.40 12.48 3.01
CA GLY A 30 -44.11 12.48 3.67
C GLY A 30 -43.05 12.25 2.61
N GLY A 31 -42.29 13.29 2.26
CA GLY A 31 -40.99 13.07 1.61
C GLY A 31 -40.17 12.16 2.51
N SER A 32 -39.36 11.26 1.95
CA SER A 32 -38.51 10.44 2.81
C SER A 32 -37.54 11.38 3.51
N THR A 33 -37.69 11.53 4.83
CA THR A 33 -36.74 12.27 5.67
C THR A 33 -35.52 11.39 5.89
N GLY A 34 -34.31 11.95 5.80
CA GLY A 34 -33.08 11.21 6.02
C GLY A 34 -31.82 12.00 5.66
N VAL A 35 -30.69 11.44 6.08
CA VAL A 35 -29.35 11.84 5.68
C VAL A 35 -28.80 10.72 4.79
N PRO A 36 -28.09 11.02 3.68
CA PRO A 36 -27.52 9.98 2.84
C PRO A 36 -26.62 9.04 3.66
N SER A 37 -26.90 7.74 3.60
CA SER A 37 -26.15 6.70 4.31
C SER A 37 -24.79 6.43 3.67
N TRP A 38 -24.61 6.82 2.41
CA TRP A 38 -23.33 6.75 1.71
C TRP A 38 -23.11 7.97 0.82
N VAL A 39 -21.84 8.33 0.68
CA VAL A 39 -21.31 9.31 -0.25
C VAL A 39 -20.09 8.68 -0.89
N SER A 40 -19.92 8.89 -2.20
CA SER A 40 -18.73 8.52 -2.95
C SER A 40 -18.15 9.76 -3.62
N ALA A 41 -16.85 9.93 -3.51
CA ALA A 41 -16.06 10.92 -4.22
C ALA A 41 -14.94 10.21 -4.98
N SER A 42 -14.67 10.66 -6.21
CA SER A 42 -13.74 9.95 -7.08
C SER A 42 -12.25 10.17 -6.72
N ASP A 43 -11.48 9.08 -6.71
CA ASP A 43 -10.03 9.06 -6.43
C ASP A 43 -9.18 9.04 -7.70
N ALA A 44 -8.68 10.20 -8.11
CA ALA A 44 -7.83 10.36 -9.31
C ALA A 44 -8.41 9.72 -10.59
N SER A 45 -9.74 9.69 -10.73
CA SER A 45 -10.42 9.20 -11.95
C SER A 45 -10.46 10.24 -13.07
N SER A 46 -10.29 11.53 -12.72
CA SER A 46 -10.19 12.63 -13.67
C SER A 46 -9.10 13.62 -13.26
N ALA A 47 -8.62 14.41 -14.21
CA ALA A 47 -7.57 15.42 -13.99
C ALA A 47 -8.11 16.84 -13.76
N ASP A 48 -9.40 17.06 -13.98
CA ASP A 48 -10.05 18.38 -13.94
C ASP A 48 -11.19 18.48 -12.92
N LYS A 49 -11.69 17.35 -12.42
CA LYS A 49 -12.83 17.30 -11.50
C LYS A 49 -12.75 16.14 -10.51
N VAL A 50 -13.55 16.26 -9.45
CA VAL A 50 -13.96 15.14 -8.60
C VAL A 50 -15.45 14.92 -8.82
N ASP A 51 -15.82 13.71 -9.23
CA ASP A 51 -17.21 13.33 -9.38
C ASP A 51 -17.73 12.78 -8.05
N LEU A 52 -18.88 13.30 -7.62
CA LEU A 52 -19.58 12.91 -6.40
C LEU A 52 -20.87 12.19 -6.73
N GLN A 53 -21.20 11.18 -5.93
CA GLN A 53 -22.48 10.50 -5.93
C GLN A 53 -22.90 10.18 -4.48
N TRP A 54 -24.20 10.19 -4.20
CA TRP A 54 -24.72 9.83 -2.88
C TRP A 54 -26.09 9.15 -2.96
N GLU A 55 -26.53 8.62 -1.82
CA GLU A 55 -27.85 8.00 -1.70
C GLU A 55 -28.99 8.96 -2.08
N PRO A 56 -29.88 8.58 -3.03
CA PRO A 56 -31.08 9.34 -3.31
C PRO A 56 -32.04 9.38 -2.12
N ILE A 57 -32.48 10.59 -1.75
CA ILE A 57 -33.51 10.81 -0.73
C ILE A 57 -34.69 11.51 -1.40
N ALA A 58 -35.85 10.86 -1.37
CA ALA A 58 -37.02 11.28 -2.11
C ALA A 58 -37.52 12.66 -1.63
N GLY A 59 -37.45 13.65 -2.52
CA GLY A 59 -37.89 15.02 -2.26
C GLY A 59 -36.92 15.87 -1.45
N ALA A 60 -35.71 15.36 -1.17
CA ALA A 60 -34.69 16.12 -0.46
C ALA A 60 -34.02 17.17 -1.37
N GLN A 61 -33.58 18.25 -0.75
CA GLN A 61 -32.58 19.15 -1.28
C GLN A 61 -31.25 18.86 -0.57
N PHE A 62 -30.17 18.84 -1.34
CA PHE A 62 -28.84 18.51 -0.88
C PHE A 62 -27.94 19.74 -0.92
N ASP A 63 -27.34 20.07 0.21
CA ASP A 63 -26.18 20.95 0.28
C ASP A 63 -24.91 20.10 0.13
N VAL A 64 -24.13 20.37 -0.92
CA VAL A 64 -22.82 19.73 -1.13
C VAL A 64 -21.78 20.47 -0.31
N MET A 65 -21.18 19.77 0.64
CA MET A 65 -20.21 20.31 1.59
C MET A 65 -18.82 19.79 1.23
N ARG A 66 -17.82 20.68 1.23
CA ARG A 66 -16.42 20.34 0.94
C ARG A 66 -15.50 20.89 2.02
N LYS A 67 -14.43 20.15 2.33
CA LYS A 67 -13.37 20.59 3.24
C LYS A 67 -12.01 20.14 2.72
N SER A 68 -11.05 21.05 2.57
CA SER A 68 -9.64 20.72 2.31
C SER A 68 -8.87 20.45 3.61
N SER A 69 -7.68 19.86 3.52
CA SER A 69 -6.82 19.63 4.69
C SER A 69 -6.37 20.90 5.40
N THR A 70 -6.42 22.06 4.73
CA THR A 70 -6.05 23.35 5.33
C THR A 70 -7.22 24.08 5.97
N GLU A 71 -8.45 23.60 5.77
CA GLU A 71 -9.67 24.21 6.31
C GLU A 71 -10.06 23.59 7.65
N SER A 72 -10.55 24.41 8.57
CA SER A 72 -11.02 23.94 9.89
C SER A 72 -12.45 23.36 9.84
N SER A 73 -13.26 23.76 8.85
CA SER A 73 -14.68 23.42 8.75
C SER A 73 -15.14 23.24 7.31
N PHE A 74 -16.18 22.43 7.12
CA PHE A 74 -16.82 22.22 5.83
C PHE A 74 -17.49 23.49 5.31
N GLN A 75 -17.27 23.79 4.04
CA GLN A 75 -17.91 24.88 3.30
C GLN A 75 -18.95 24.34 2.33
N LYS A 76 -20.06 25.05 2.18
CA LYS A 76 -21.04 24.71 1.15
C LYS A 76 -20.55 25.19 -0.21
N ILE A 77 -20.47 24.28 -1.18
CA ILE A 77 -20.05 24.60 -2.56
C ILE A 77 -21.21 24.57 -3.56
N ALA A 78 -22.30 23.86 -3.24
CA ALA A 78 -23.49 23.82 -4.09
C ALA A 78 -24.75 23.46 -3.29
N THR A 79 -25.91 23.72 -3.89
CA THR A 79 -27.21 23.20 -3.47
C THR A 79 -27.89 22.59 -4.70
N THR A 80 -28.37 21.34 -4.62
CA THR A 80 -28.99 20.63 -5.75
C THR A 80 -30.10 19.69 -5.28
N THR A 81 -30.96 19.24 -6.18
CA THR A 81 -31.89 18.13 -5.99
C THR A 81 -31.41 16.84 -6.67
N ASP A 82 -30.36 16.93 -7.49
CA ASP A 82 -29.72 15.78 -8.10
C ASP A 82 -28.94 14.99 -7.04
N THR A 83 -28.57 13.76 -7.36
CA THR A 83 -27.81 12.85 -6.48
C THR A 83 -26.37 12.69 -6.93
N THR A 84 -25.91 13.62 -7.76
CA THR A 84 -24.57 13.71 -8.31
C THR A 84 -24.12 15.16 -8.36
N PHE A 85 -22.81 15.37 -8.31
CA PHE A 85 -22.20 16.69 -8.49
C PHE A 85 -20.76 16.52 -8.99
N SER A 86 -20.33 17.36 -9.93
CA SER A 86 -18.94 17.41 -10.38
C SER A 86 -18.28 18.67 -9.84
N ASP A 87 -17.35 18.50 -8.90
CA ASP A 87 -16.55 19.63 -8.41
C ASP A 87 -15.36 19.87 -9.35
N THR A 88 -15.39 21.02 -10.03
CA THR A 88 -14.35 21.45 -10.99
C THR A 88 -13.46 22.56 -10.42
N SER A 89 -13.79 23.11 -9.25
CA SER A 89 -13.10 24.25 -8.63
C SER A 89 -12.08 23.77 -7.60
N LEU A 90 -11.12 22.97 -8.07
CA LEU A 90 -10.17 22.22 -7.25
C LEU A 90 -8.73 22.66 -7.50
N ASP A 91 -7.99 22.88 -6.42
CA ASP A 91 -6.56 23.15 -6.50
C ASP A 91 -5.80 21.87 -6.91
N PRO A 92 -4.83 21.96 -7.83
CA PRO A 92 -3.99 20.81 -8.17
C PRO A 92 -3.31 20.25 -6.92
N GLY A 93 -3.29 18.93 -6.76
CA GLY A 93 -2.49 18.30 -5.71
C GLY A 93 -3.09 18.26 -4.31
N LYS A 94 -4.37 18.65 -4.17
CA LYS A 94 -5.09 18.60 -2.90
C LYS A 94 -6.10 17.46 -2.90
N THR A 95 -6.29 16.90 -1.71
CA THR A 95 -7.39 16.00 -1.39
C THR A 95 -8.44 16.74 -0.58
N TYR A 96 -9.70 16.50 -0.93
CA TYR A 96 -10.85 17.13 -0.31
C TYR A 96 -11.75 16.08 0.33
N GLN A 97 -12.36 16.43 1.46
CA GLN A 97 -13.45 15.69 2.07
C GLN A 97 -14.78 16.24 1.57
N TYR A 98 -15.71 15.37 1.23
CA TYR A 98 -17.05 15.72 0.77
C TYR A 98 -18.11 15.08 1.64
N SER A 99 -19.07 15.86 2.10
CA SER A 99 -20.26 15.35 2.78
C SER A 99 -21.51 16.00 2.20
N ILE A 100 -22.64 15.32 2.39
CA ILE A 100 -23.92 15.78 1.86
C ILE A 100 -24.83 16.10 3.04
N ARG A 101 -25.33 17.33 3.07
CA ARG A 101 -26.21 17.81 4.11
C ARG A 101 -27.63 17.95 3.58
N THR A 102 -28.58 17.42 4.33
CA THR A 102 -30.03 17.62 4.13
C THR A 102 -30.59 18.45 5.29
N SER A 103 -31.91 18.64 5.34
CA SER A 103 -32.58 19.25 6.50
C SER A 103 -32.37 18.45 7.79
N ASP A 104 -32.08 17.15 7.68
CA ASP A 104 -32.13 16.21 8.79
C ASP A 104 -30.74 15.93 9.38
N GLY A 105 -29.67 16.35 8.69
CA GLY A 105 -28.29 16.20 9.17
C GLY A 105 -27.27 16.17 8.05
N THR A 106 -26.05 15.73 8.36
CA THR A 106 -24.92 15.65 7.43
C THR A 106 -24.39 14.23 7.39
N SER A 107 -24.14 13.71 6.19
CA SER A 107 -23.61 12.37 6.00
C SER A 107 -22.18 12.23 6.54
N THR A 108 -21.75 10.98 6.73
CA THR A 108 -20.32 10.67 6.77
C THR A 108 -19.66 11.19 5.49
N PHE A 109 -18.44 11.71 5.61
CA PHE A 109 -17.72 12.23 4.45
C PHE A 109 -17.04 11.11 3.66
N ASP A 110 -16.75 11.37 2.39
CA ASP A 110 -15.76 10.63 1.61
C ASP A 110 -14.61 11.56 1.20
N THR A 111 -13.48 11.02 0.74
CA THR A 111 -12.37 11.79 0.17
C THR A 111 -12.34 11.67 -1.34
N GLY A 112 -11.90 12.72 -2.03
CA GLY A 112 -11.67 12.66 -3.47
C GLY A 112 -10.64 13.69 -3.94
N TRP A 113 -9.95 13.37 -5.02
CA TRP A 113 -8.88 14.19 -5.60
C TRP A 113 -8.70 13.95 -7.10
N LYS A 114 -7.99 14.87 -7.75
CA LYS A 114 -7.69 14.79 -9.19
C LYS A 114 -6.41 14.00 -9.45
N ALA A 115 -6.38 13.30 -10.59
CA ALA A 115 -5.14 12.79 -11.16
C ALA A 115 -4.22 13.93 -11.61
N PHE A 116 -2.95 13.62 -11.81
CA PHE A 116 -1.96 14.58 -12.32
C PHE A 116 -2.27 15.06 -13.74
N SER A 117 -2.79 14.16 -14.58
CA SER A 117 -3.24 14.44 -15.94
C SER A 117 -4.27 13.42 -16.40
N ALA A 118 -4.94 13.66 -17.53
CA ALA A 118 -5.91 12.73 -18.09
C ALA A 118 -5.25 11.39 -18.49
N GLY A 119 -3.99 11.42 -18.94
CA GLY A 119 -3.22 10.21 -19.20
C GLY A 119 -2.96 9.41 -17.92
N CYS A 120 -2.54 10.09 -16.86
CA CYS A 120 -2.36 9.47 -15.54
C CYS A 120 -3.66 8.89 -14.98
N ALA A 121 -4.79 9.59 -15.14
CA ALA A 121 -6.10 9.06 -14.76
C ALA A 121 -6.41 7.74 -15.48
N THR A 122 -6.07 7.64 -16.77
CA THR A 122 -6.26 6.42 -17.58
C THR A 122 -5.34 5.30 -17.09
N GLN A 123 -4.09 5.59 -16.76
CA GLN A 123 -3.13 4.60 -16.25
C GLN A 123 -3.49 4.09 -14.86
N LEU A 124 -4.03 4.95 -13.99
CA LEU A 124 -4.47 4.59 -12.64
C LEU A 124 -5.81 3.84 -12.61
N ASN A 125 -6.61 3.98 -13.66
CA ASN A 125 -7.95 3.43 -13.76
C ASN A 125 -8.13 2.77 -15.15
N PRO A 126 -7.36 1.71 -15.47
CA PRO A 126 -7.52 1.01 -16.73
C PRO A 126 -8.94 0.43 -16.81
N ALA A 127 -9.46 0.35 -18.04
CA ALA A 127 -10.82 -0.12 -18.29
C ALA A 127 -11.04 -1.52 -17.68
N GLY A 128 -12.06 -1.67 -16.83
CA GLY A 128 -12.38 -2.91 -16.11
C GLY A 128 -12.04 -2.89 -14.60
N LEU A 129 -11.20 -1.96 -14.13
CA LEU A 129 -10.85 -1.80 -12.71
C LEU A 129 -11.53 -0.60 -12.04
N SER A 130 -11.92 0.43 -12.81
CA SER A 130 -12.50 1.67 -12.29
C SER A 130 -13.81 1.46 -11.53
N ASP A 131 -14.63 0.52 -11.98
CA ASP A 131 -16.02 0.40 -11.53
C ASP A 131 -16.14 -0.31 -10.17
N SER A 132 -15.10 -1.07 -9.78
CA SER A 132 -15.05 -1.73 -8.49
C SER A 132 -14.22 -0.98 -7.45
N GLN A 133 -13.41 0.02 -7.85
CA GLN A 133 -12.61 0.77 -6.89
C GLN A 133 -13.54 1.52 -5.93
N PHE A 134 -13.51 1.12 -4.66
CA PHE A 134 -14.29 1.74 -3.60
C PHE A 134 -13.49 2.83 -2.90
N SER A 135 -12.19 2.60 -2.72
CA SER A 135 -11.26 3.57 -2.16
C SER A 135 -9.85 3.24 -2.62
N ARG A 136 -9.06 4.24 -2.98
CA ARG A 136 -7.62 4.07 -3.14
C ARG A 136 -6.95 4.19 -1.78
N LEU A 137 -6.13 3.22 -1.42
CA LEU A 137 -5.44 3.24 -0.14
C LEU A 137 -4.47 4.41 -0.09
N LYS A 138 -4.39 5.07 1.07
CA LYS A 138 -3.43 6.13 1.31
C LYS A 138 -2.01 5.61 1.06
N TYR A 139 -1.17 6.45 0.46
CA TYR A 139 0.13 6.09 -0.15
C TYR A 139 -0.02 5.24 -1.41
N GLY A 140 -0.83 4.18 -1.42
CA GLY A 140 -1.08 3.33 -2.60
C GLY A 140 0.20 2.74 -3.19
N LEU A 141 1.21 2.51 -2.34
CA LEU A 141 2.53 2.03 -2.72
C LEU A 141 2.66 0.54 -2.39
N SER A 142 3.07 -0.25 -3.37
CA SER A 142 3.40 -1.67 -3.16
C SER A 142 4.86 -1.97 -3.45
N GLY A 143 5.39 -2.98 -2.76
CA GLY A 143 6.77 -3.44 -2.95
C GLY A 143 7.81 -2.57 -2.24
N ILE A 144 9.07 -2.89 -2.52
CA ILE A 144 10.24 -2.24 -1.92
C ILE A 144 10.53 -0.93 -2.65
N TYR A 145 11.00 0.08 -1.91
CA TYR A 145 11.37 1.38 -2.47
C TYR A 145 12.81 1.41 -2.97
N PHE A 146 13.05 2.13 -4.05
CA PHE A 146 14.37 2.21 -4.70
C PHE A 146 14.91 3.63 -4.84
N ALA A 147 14.04 4.60 -5.11
CA ALA A 147 14.44 6.00 -5.28
C ALA A 147 13.30 6.92 -4.81
N VAL A 148 13.67 8.10 -4.35
CA VAL A 148 12.75 9.19 -4.01
C VAL A 148 13.20 10.46 -4.72
N ALA A 149 12.25 11.29 -5.14
CA ALA A 149 12.51 12.62 -5.67
C ALA A 149 11.31 13.52 -5.38
N ASN A 150 11.44 14.81 -5.69
CA ASN A 150 10.34 15.76 -5.60
C ASN A 150 10.00 16.33 -6.99
N LEU A 151 8.71 16.61 -7.21
CA LEU A 151 8.21 17.37 -8.35
C LEU A 151 7.43 18.56 -7.82
N GLY A 152 8.12 19.69 -7.61
CA GLY A 152 7.58 20.80 -6.85
C GLY A 152 7.09 20.32 -5.48
N LYS A 153 5.78 20.41 -5.24
CA LYS A 153 5.11 19.99 -3.99
C LYS A 153 4.71 18.51 -3.93
N PHE A 154 4.98 17.76 -5.00
CA PHE A 154 4.65 16.34 -5.11
C PHE A 154 5.85 15.46 -4.78
N LEU A 155 5.56 14.25 -4.31
CA LEU A 155 6.58 13.25 -3.99
C LEU A 155 6.58 12.18 -5.09
N LEU A 156 7.75 11.91 -5.65
CA LEU A 156 7.99 10.78 -6.54
C LEU A 156 8.62 9.66 -5.72
N VAL A 157 8.07 8.46 -5.79
CA VAL A 157 8.62 7.27 -5.14
C VAL A 157 8.71 6.17 -6.16
N ALA A 158 9.91 5.61 -6.35
CA ALA A 158 10.08 4.39 -7.11
C ALA A 158 9.84 3.18 -6.21
N ASN A 159 8.88 2.34 -6.56
CA ASN A 159 8.48 1.18 -5.77
C ASN A 159 8.02 0.04 -6.68
N GLY A 160 8.39 -1.20 -6.39
CA GLY A 160 7.81 -2.38 -7.06
C GLY A 160 7.82 -2.35 -8.61
N GLY A 161 8.86 -1.78 -9.23
CA GLY A 161 8.96 -1.72 -10.70
C GLY A 161 8.22 -0.55 -11.37
N ARG A 162 7.80 0.45 -10.60
CA ARG A 162 7.12 1.65 -11.08
C ARG A 162 7.64 2.90 -10.38
N VAL A 163 7.36 4.06 -10.97
CA VAL A 163 7.47 5.37 -10.30
C VAL A 163 6.07 5.86 -10.01
N THR A 164 5.77 6.14 -8.75
CA THR A 164 4.46 6.63 -8.30
C THR A 164 4.56 8.09 -7.89
N LEU A 165 3.59 8.90 -8.33
CA LEU A 165 3.46 10.31 -7.95
C LEU A 165 2.40 10.46 -6.87
N LEU A 166 2.80 11.04 -5.73
CA LEU A 166 1.92 11.34 -4.61
C LEU A 166 1.67 12.85 -4.48
N ASN A 167 0.43 13.20 -4.17
CA ASN A 167 0.03 14.58 -3.93
C ASN A 167 0.50 15.08 -2.54
N GLU A 168 0.08 16.30 -2.16
CA GLU A 168 0.47 16.89 -0.86
C GLU A 168 -0.06 16.06 0.32
N ASN A 169 -1.27 15.50 0.18
CA ASN A 169 -1.96 14.64 1.13
C ASN A 169 -1.45 13.18 1.15
N LYS A 170 -0.52 12.85 0.24
CA LYS A 170 0.11 11.53 0.04
C LYS A 170 -0.83 10.50 -0.59
N ASP A 171 -1.76 10.99 -1.39
CA ASP A 171 -2.63 10.17 -2.22
C ASP A 171 -2.05 10.05 -3.65
N VAL A 172 -2.25 8.89 -4.27
CA VAL A 172 -1.69 8.59 -5.60
C VAL A 172 -2.41 9.41 -6.67
N ILE A 173 -1.63 10.09 -7.51
CA ILE A 173 -2.12 10.92 -8.63
C ILE A 173 -1.51 10.58 -9.99
N GLY A 174 -0.51 9.69 -10.03
CA GLY A 174 0.05 9.17 -11.27
C GLY A 174 0.97 7.97 -11.03
N VAL A 175 1.13 7.14 -12.06
CA VAL A 175 2.02 5.99 -12.04
C VAL A 175 2.67 5.77 -13.41
N TRP A 176 3.99 5.60 -13.44
CA TRP A 176 4.73 5.13 -14.61
C TRP A 176 5.18 3.69 -14.35
N ALA A 177 4.56 2.74 -15.03
CA ALA A 177 4.89 1.32 -14.90
C ALA A 177 6.19 0.95 -15.64
N ASN A 178 6.82 -0.16 -15.24
CA ASN A 178 8.04 -0.72 -15.84
C ASN A 178 9.25 0.21 -15.79
N VAL A 179 9.39 0.93 -14.68
CA VAL A 179 10.51 1.84 -14.42
C VAL A 179 11.17 1.39 -13.11
N LEU A 180 12.38 0.83 -13.23
CA LEU A 180 13.26 0.50 -12.12
C LEU A 180 14.46 1.45 -12.16
N PRO A 181 14.33 2.64 -11.58
CA PRO A 181 15.32 3.68 -11.74
C PRO A 181 16.49 3.48 -10.77
N VAL A 182 17.70 3.79 -11.22
CA VAL A 182 18.86 4.00 -10.32
C VAL A 182 18.85 5.40 -9.70
N GLY A 183 18.24 6.38 -10.39
CA GLY A 183 18.03 7.75 -9.91
C GLY A 183 16.87 8.42 -10.65
N ILE A 184 16.23 9.39 -10.00
CA ILE A 184 15.12 10.19 -10.54
C ILE A 184 15.43 11.66 -10.28
N VAL A 185 15.29 12.50 -11.30
CA VAL A 185 15.45 13.96 -11.19
C VAL A 185 14.30 14.69 -11.86
N THR A 186 14.11 15.94 -11.46
CA THR A 186 13.17 16.85 -12.10
C THR A 186 13.89 18.10 -12.60
N ASP A 187 13.49 18.59 -13.77
CA ASP A 187 14.02 19.84 -14.31
C ASP A 187 13.23 21.06 -13.83
N SER A 188 13.78 22.24 -14.10
CA SER A 188 13.16 23.52 -13.73
C SER A 188 11.77 23.75 -14.34
N SER A 189 11.44 23.02 -15.42
CA SER A 189 10.15 23.04 -16.11
C SER A 189 9.16 21.99 -15.58
N GLY A 190 9.55 21.16 -14.62
CA GLY A 190 8.74 20.10 -14.04
C GLY A 190 8.64 18.84 -14.91
N ASN A 191 9.55 18.64 -15.85
CA ASN A 191 9.74 17.32 -16.48
C ASN A 191 10.48 16.40 -15.53
N ILE A 192 10.23 15.10 -15.65
CA ILE A 192 10.83 14.08 -14.79
C ILE A 192 11.68 13.17 -15.67
N PHE A 193 12.90 12.86 -15.19
CA PHE A 193 13.84 11.98 -15.86
C PHE A 193 14.29 10.87 -14.92
N ALA A 194 14.54 9.70 -15.50
CA ALA A 194 14.98 8.52 -14.77
C ALA A 194 15.93 7.67 -15.60
N THR A 195 16.93 7.09 -14.97
CA THR A 195 17.81 6.12 -15.62
C THR A 195 17.40 4.70 -15.24
N SER A 196 16.97 3.89 -16.21
CA SER A 196 16.50 2.51 -15.99
C SER A 196 16.92 1.60 -17.14
N ASN A 197 17.45 0.40 -16.85
CA ASN A 197 17.86 -0.59 -17.87
C ASN A 197 18.76 -0.02 -18.99
N LEU A 198 19.78 0.76 -18.64
CA LEU A 198 20.68 1.48 -19.58
C LEU A 198 19.98 2.53 -20.46
N GLN A 199 18.73 2.89 -20.14
CA GLN A 199 17.98 3.91 -20.84
C GLN A 199 17.86 5.16 -19.97
N LEU A 200 18.07 6.31 -20.58
CA LEU A 200 17.63 7.59 -20.03
C LEU A 200 16.20 7.82 -20.49
N LEU A 201 15.28 7.81 -19.55
CA LEU A 201 13.85 7.93 -19.76
C LEU A 201 13.38 9.34 -19.39
N LYS A 202 12.51 9.89 -20.22
CA LYS A 202 11.59 10.97 -19.85
C LYS A 202 10.26 10.35 -19.43
N LEU A 203 9.84 10.64 -18.19
CA LEU A 203 8.56 10.27 -17.62
C LEU A 203 7.57 11.38 -18.00
N LYS A 204 6.71 11.11 -18.99
CA LYS A 204 5.85 12.13 -19.58
C LYS A 204 4.69 12.51 -18.65
N PRO A 205 4.13 13.73 -18.78
CA PRO A 205 3.00 14.16 -17.96
C PRO A 205 1.74 13.29 -18.08
N ASP A 206 1.58 12.54 -19.17
CA ASP A 206 0.48 11.60 -19.41
C ASP A 206 0.69 10.22 -18.75
N CYS A 207 1.69 10.10 -17.88
CA CYS A 207 2.09 8.84 -17.24
C CYS A 207 2.64 7.77 -18.21
N SER A 208 3.00 8.13 -19.44
CA SER A 208 3.78 7.27 -20.34
C SER A 208 5.28 7.51 -20.21
N THR A 209 6.09 6.56 -20.66
CA THR A 209 7.55 6.69 -20.70
C THR A 209 8.03 6.94 -22.13
N GLN A 210 9.14 7.67 -22.28
CA GLN A 210 9.87 7.79 -23.54
C GLN A 210 11.35 7.63 -23.27
N THR A 211 11.99 6.69 -23.96
CA THR A 211 13.45 6.65 -24.05
C THR A 211 13.93 7.87 -24.85
N ILE A 212 14.73 8.72 -24.24
CA ILE A 212 15.34 9.88 -24.91
C ILE A 212 16.81 9.65 -25.27
N ALA A 213 17.50 8.77 -24.53
CA ALA A 213 18.83 8.28 -24.90
C ALA A 213 19.03 6.84 -24.41
N THR A 214 19.98 6.14 -25.03
CA THR A 214 20.44 4.82 -24.61
C THR A 214 21.92 4.93 -24.27
N LEU A 215 22.28 4.52 -23.05
CA LEU A 215 23.67 4.47 -22.61
C LEU A 215 24.46 3.42 -23.40
N PRO A 216 25.80 3.52 -23.47
CA PRO A 216 26.64 2.48 -24.03
C PRO A 216 26.32 1.10 -23.44
N GLY A 217 26.43 0.04 -24.24
CA GLY A 217 26.09 -1.32 -23.80
C GLY A 217 27.00 -1.90 -22.72
N ASP A 218 28.15 -1.26 -22.48
CA ASP A 218 29.06 -1.55 -21.39
C ASP A 218 28.83 -0.68 -20.16
N ALA A 219 27.88 0.26 -20.18
CA ALA A 219 27.67 1.16 -19.06
C ALA A 219 27.11 0.44 -17.84
N VAL A 220 27.54 0.88 -16.65
CA VAL A 220 27.01 0.42 -15.36
C VAL A 220 26.59 1.65 -14.57
N PRO A 221 25.41 2.24 -14.89
CA PRO A 221 25.00 3.50 -14.29
C PRO A 221 24.77 3.34 -12.78
N THR A 222 25.27 4.30 -12.02
CA THR A 222 25.20 4.31 -10.55
C THR A 222 24.26 5.39 -10.02
N ASP A 223 24.15 6.53 -10.70
CA ASP A 223 23.35 7.67 -10.25
C ASP A 223 22.91 8.56 -11.43
N LEU A 224 21.91 9.42 -11.20
CA LEU A 224 21.41 10.43 -12.13
C LEU A 224 21.18 11.75 -11.38
N VAL A 225 21.86 12.81 -11.79
CA VAL A 225 21.67 14.17 -11.26
C VAL A 225 21.41 15.19 -12.35
N ILE A 226 20.95 16.38 -11.96
CA ILE A 226 20.66 17.49 -12.86
C ILE A 226 21.32 18.78 -12.35
N ASP A 227 21.84 19.61 -13.26
CA ASP A 227 22.37 20.93 -12.92
C ASP A 227 21.29 22.03 -13.00
N SER A 228 21.63 23.23 -12.53
CA SER A 228 20.74 24.40 -12.59
C SER A 228 20.43 24.92 -14.01
N SER A 229 21.10 24.38 -15.03
CA SER A 229 20.83 24.65 -16.46
C SER A 229 20.05 23.51 -17.12
N ASP A 230 19.49 22.59 -16.33
CA ASP A 230 18.75 21.41 -16.75
C ASP A 230 19.57 20.39 -17.57
N ASN A 231 20.90 20.38 -17.45
CA ASN A 231 21.69 19.28 -18.03
C ASN A 231 21.68 18.07 -17.10
N LEU A 232 21.53 16.89 -17.69
CA LEU A 232 21.46 15.60 -17.00
C LEU A 232 22.86 14.98 -16.96
N TYR A 233 23.25 14.46 -15.80
CA TYR A 233 24.53 13.81 -15.58
C TYR A 233 24.31 12.40 -15.03
N ILE A 234 24.93 11.42 -15.65
CA ILE A 234 24.86 10.02 -15.24
C ILE A 234 26.27 9.54 -14.92
N SER A 235 26.51 9.13 -13.68
CA SER A 235 27.74 8.44 -13.33
C SER A 235 27.63 6.95 -13.63
N GLU A 236 28.76 6.33 -13.91
CA GLU A 236 28.87 4.88 -14.01
C GLU A 236 30.14 4.35 -13.33
N ALA A 237 30.10 3.07 -12.96
CA ALA A 237 31.26 2.37 -12.41
C ALA A 237 31.38 0.98 -13.04
N ASN A 238 32.15 0.85 -14.13
CA ASN A 238 32.39 -0.44 -14.78
C ASN A 238 33.74 -1.04 -14.36
N THR A 239 33.69 -1.96 -13.40
CA THR A 239 34.88 -2.66 -12.89
C THR A 239 35.49 -3.67 -13.88
N SER A 240 34.77 -4.06 -14.93
CA SER A 240 35.26 -5.03 -15.93
C SER A 240 36.14 -4.37 -16.99
N THR A 241 35.80 -3.15 -17.39
CA THR A 241 36.57 -2.36 -18.37
C THR A 241 37.51 -1.35 -17.69
N GLY A 242 37.25 -1.00 -16.43
CA GLY A 242 37.94 0.07 -15.72
C GLY A 242 37.59 1.46 -16.27
N THR A 243 36.48 1.58 -17.01
CA THR A 243 35.97 2.88 -17.48
C THR A 243 35.06 3.47 -16.41
N ASP A 244 35.45 4.63 -15.90
CA ASP A 244 34.70 5.39 -14.91
C ASP A 244 34.33 6.75 -15.54
N ARG A 245 33.09 6.86 -16.02
CA ARG A 245 32.63 7.97 -16.86
C ARG A 245 31.50 8.74 -16.21
N ILE A 246 31.40 10.01 -16.58
CA ILE A 246 30.22 10.85 -16.36
C ILE A 246 29.66 11.26 -17.72
N PHE A 247 28.47 10.79 -18.05
CA PHE A 247 27.78 11.19 -19.27
C PHE A 247 26.96 12.45 -19.02
N LYS A 248 27.13 13.47 -19.86
CA LYS A 248 26.34 14.69 -19.84
C LYS A 248 25.38 14.75 -21.02
N TYR A 249 24.08 14.82 -20.74
CA TYR A 249 23.02 14.96 -21.73
C TYR A 249 22.25 16.27 -21.55
N ASP A 250 21.63 16.77 -22.61
CA ASP A 250 20.53 17.72 -22.47
C ASP A 250 19.20 16.99 -22.18
N THR A 251 18.15 17.74 -21.84
CA THR A 251 16.80 17.19 -21.58
C THR A 251 16.11 16.61 -22.82
N SER A 252 16.67 16.80 -24.01
CA SER A 252 16.20 16.19 -25.26
C SER A 252 16.87 14.83 -25.54
N GLY A 253 17.87 14.45 -24.74
CA GLY A 253 18.61 13.19 -24.88
C GLY A 253 19.83 13.30 -25.80
N ASN A 254 20.25 14.50 -26.19
CA ASN A 254 21.49 14.66 -26.94
C ASN A 254 22.68 14.55 -25.98
N LEU A 255 23.62 13.66 -26.30
CA LEU A 255 24.89 13.58 -25.58
C LEU A 255 25.69 14.86 -25.88
N LEU A 256 25.95 15.65 -24.84
CA LEU A 256 26.73 16.87 -24.93
C LEU A 256 28.22 16.59 -24.80
N THR A 257 28.59 15.78 -23.81
CA THR A 257 29.98 15.33 -23.64
C THR A 257 30.03 14.11 -22.72
N THR A 258 31.14 13.39 -22.76
CA THR A 258 31.47 12.33 -21.81
C THR A 258 32.77 12.70 -21.12
N TYR A 259 32.74 12.74 -19.79
CA TYR A 259 33.93 12.98 -18.99
C TYR A 259 34.50 11.67 -18.47
N ASP A 260 35.80 11.49 -18.60
CA ASP A 260 36.53 10.44 -17.89
C ASP A 260 36.92 10.95 -16.50
N ILE A 261 36.74 10.12 -15.46
CA ILE A 261 37.23 10.46 -14.12
C ILE A 261 38.77 10.29 -14.10
N PRO A 262 39.54 11.32 -13.71
CA PRO A 262 41.01 11.25 -13.74
C PRO A 262 41.57 10.19 -12.79
N GLY A 263 42.18 9.14 -13.35
CA GLY A 263 42.80 8.06 -12.61
C GLY A 263 42.38 6.69 -13.14
N VAL A 264 42.58 5.63 -12.36
CA VAL A 264 42.11 4.27 -12.67
C VAL A 264 41.55 3.61 -11.42
N GLY A 265 40.50 2.80 -11.59
CA GLY A 265 39.91 2.04 -10.49
C GLY A 265 39.03 2.89 -9.57
N HIS A 266 38.37 3.91 -10.12
CA HIS A 266 37.37 4.66 -9.39
C HIS A 266 36.09 3.83 -9.25
N ARG A 267 35.24 4.21 -8.31
CA ARG A 267 33.89 3.65 -8.20
C ARG A 267 32.93 4.75 -7.77
N PRO A 268 32.56 5.67 -8.70
CA PRO A 268 31.65 6.78 -8.41
C PRO A 268 30.25 6.21 -8.13
N MET A 269 29.87 6.12 -6.86
CA MET A 269 28.59 5.52 -6.48
C MET A 269 27.45 6.52 -6.48
N SER A 270 27.74 7.79 -6.18
CA SER A 270 26.77 8.87 -6.23
C SER A 270 27.48 10.19 -6.52
N ILE A 271 26.79 11.08 -7.20
CA ILE A 271 27.31 12.36 -7.65
C ILE A 271 26.34 13.49 -7.32
N VAL A 272 26.81 14.73 -7.31
CA VAL A 272 25.93 15.91 -7.29
C VAL A 272 26.63 17.08 -7.97
N ILE A 273 25.86 17.94 -8.64
CA ILE A 273 26.38 19.18 -9.22
C ILE A 273 26.21 20.32 -8.22
N GLN A 274 27.34 20.85 -7.74
CA GLN A 274 27.34 21.99 -6.85
C GLN A 274 27.16 23.28 -7.66
N ASN A 275 25.91 23.76 -7.73
CA ASN A 275 25.54 24.92 -8.53
C ASN A 275 26.24 26.23 -8.11
N SER A 276 26.71 26.36 -6.86
CA SER A 276 27.33 27.60 -6.37
C SER A 276 28.65 27.94 -7.07
N ASP A 277 29.40 26.92 -7.48
CA ASP A 277 30.73 27.05 -8.11
C ASP A 277 30.88 26.21 -9.39
N ASN A 278 29.78 25.60 -9.87
CA ASN A 278 29.72 24.76 -11.06
C ASN A 278 30.75 23.62 -11.03
N THR A 279 30.78 22.89 -9.92
CA THR A 279 31.66 21.73 -9.72
C THR A 279 30.87 20.44 -9.57
N LEU A 280 31.52 19.32 -9.89
CA LEU A 280 31.01 17.97 -9.69
C LEU A 280 31.57 17.43 -8.37
N LEU A 281 30.69 17.00 -7.48
CA LEU A 281 31.06 16.18 -6.33
C LEU A 281 30.81 14.72 -6.65
N VAL A 282 31.76 13.86 -6.28
CA VAL A 282 31.73 12.42 -6.49
C VAL A 282 32.02 11.72 -5.17
N ALA A 283 31.09 10.89 -4.72
CA ALA A 283 31.32 9.97 -3.62
C ALA A 283 31.91 8.67 -4.18
N ASP A 284 33.23 8.53 -4.08
CA ASP A 284 33.95 7.39 -4.64
C ASP A 284 34.10 6.27 -3.59
N GLN A 285 33.59 5.09 -3.92
CA GLN A 285 33.62 3.92 -3.03
C GLN A 285 34.97 3.20 -3.03
N SER A 286 35.82 3.35 -4.04
CA SER A 286 37.05 2.56 -4.13
C SER A 286 38.12 3.01 -3.12
N ASN A 287 38.22 4.32 -2.91
CA ASN A 287 39.13 4.96 -1.95
C ASN A 287 38.42 5.55 -0.73
N PHE A 288 37.08 5.53 -0.69
CA PHE A 288 36.25 6.18 0.34
C PHE A 288 36.52 7.69 0.46
N ASP A 289 36.75 8.35 -0.68
CA ASP A 289 36.91 9.81 -0.73
C ASP A 289 35.66 10.48 -1.31
N LEU A 290 35.28 11.61 -0.71
CA LEU A 290 34.45 12.59 -1.40
C LEU A 290 35.40 13.46 -2.24
N VAL A 291 35.15 13.54 -3.54
CA VAL A 291 36.03 14.21 -4.49
C VAL A 291 35.27 15.33 -5.19
N GLN A 292 35.90 16.49 -5.33
CA GLN A 292 35.38 17.62 -6.08
C GLN A 292 36.21 17.82 -7.34
N TYR A 293 35.53 17.91 -8.48
CA TYR A 293 36.11 18.20 -9.79
C TYR A 293 35.51 19.48 -10.36
N SER A 294 36.33 20.23 -11.08
CA SER A 294 35.87 21.35 -11.91
C SER A 294 35.75 20.90 -13.36
N PHE A 295 34.76 21.45 -14.07
CA PHE A 295 34.60 21.21 -15.50
C PHE A 295 35.53 22.13 -16.30
N ASN A 296 36.42 21.56 -17.09
CA ASN A 296 37.30 22.28 -18.00
C ASN A 296 37.10 21.76 -19.43
N ALA A 297 36.20 22.42 -20.16
CA ALA A 297 35.70 21.95 -21.45
C ALA A 297 35.19 20.50 -21.36
N ASP A 298 35.90 19.55 -21.96
CA ASP A 298 35.56 18.13 -22.03
C ASP A 298 36.35 17.29 -21.01
N GLN A 299 36.98 17.91 -20.01
CA GLN A 299 37.79 17.22 -19.00
C GLN A 299 37.36 17.62 -17.58
N LEU A 300 37.65 16.73 -16.62
CA LEU A 300 37.49 16.98 -15.20
C LEU A 300 38.85 17.26 -14.58
N ASP A 301 38.99 18.43 -13.95
CA ASP A 301 40.20 18.78 -13.19
C ASP A 301 39.94 18.58 -11.71
N LEU A 302 40.78 17.78 -11.04
CA LEU A 302 40.69 17.54 -9.60
C LEU A 302 40.87 18.86 -8.83
N VAL A 303 39.87 19.23 -8.03
CA VAL A 303 39.92 20.40 -7.14
C VAL A 303 40.37 19.98 -5.75
N VAL A 304 39.70 18.97 -5.19
CA VAL A 304 40.00 18.46 -3.84
C VAL A 304 39.52 17.02 -3.70
N SER A 305 40.31 16.20 -3.00
CA SER A 305 39.88 14.90 -2.50
C SER A 305 39.93 14.92 -0.98
N LYS A 306 38.85 14.48 -0.32
CA LYS A 306 38.75 14.44 1.14
C LYS A 306 38.23 13.07 1.57
N PRO A 307 38.93 12.38 2.50
CA PRO A 307 38.44 11.14 3.07
C PRO A 307 37.05 11.32 3.70
N MET A 308 36.14 10.40 3.39
CA MET A 308 34.83 10.34 4.00
C MET A 308 34.97 10.07 5.51
N PRO A 309 34.21 10.76 6.38
CA PRO A 309 34.28 10.52 7.82
C PRO A 309 33.87 9.11 8.26
N VAL A 310 33.11 8.40 7.40
CA VAL A 310 32.64 7.03 7.62
C VAL A 310 33.15 6.16 6.48
N ILE A 311 33.80 5.04 6.84
CA ILE A 311 34.22 4.02 5.88
C ILE A 311 33.10 3.00 5.74
N GLY A 312 32.63 2.78 4.51
CA GLY A 312 31.45 1.96 4.29
C GLY A 312 30.97 1.95 2.85
N THR A 313 29.79 1.38 2.64
CA THR A 313 29.11 1.45 1.33
C THR A 313 28.48 2.82 1.17
N VAL A 314 28.93 3.58 0.18
CA VAL A 314 28.27 4.82 -0.26
C VAL A 314 26.88 4.44 -0.77
N LEU A 315 25.87 5.10 -0.24
CA LEU A 315 24.48 4.91 -0.66
C LEU A 315 24.06 6.04 -1.58
N ASP A 316 24.28 7.29 -1.15
CA ASP A 316 23.77 8.45 -1.88
C ASP A 316 24.38 9.78 -1.40
N LEU A 317 24.27 10.83 -2.22
CA LEU A 317 24.81 12.16 -2.03
C LEU A 317 23.84 13.25 -2.55
N ASP A 318 23.54 14.25 -1.72
CA ASP A 318 22.71 15.39 -2.15
C ASP A 318 23.14 16.70 -1.48
N ILE A 319 22.59 17.84 -1.91
CA ILE A 319 22.88 19.17 -1.38
C ILE A 319 21.59 19.89 -0.97
N SER A 320 21.54 20.35 0.28
CA SER A 320 20.49 21.25 0.77
C SER A 320 21.08 22.54 1.33
N GLY A 321 20.70 23.69 0.76
CA GLY A 321 21.15 25.00 1.25
C GLY A 321 22.68 25.16 1.28
N GLY A 322 23.40 24.52 0.36
CA GLY A 322 24.88 24.51 0.32
C GLY A 322 25.54 23.52 1.29
N GLN A 323 24.75 22.76 2.05
CA GLN A 323 25.24 21.67 2.89
C GLN A 323 25.26 20.38 2.08
N ILE A 324 26.42 19.71 2.03
CA ILE A 324 26.56 18.40 1.39
C ILE A 324 26.08 17.34 2.38
N LEU A 325 25.20 16.47 1.92
CA LEU A 325 24.59 15.38 2.66
C LEU A 325 25.05 14.06 2.04
N LEU A 326 25.96 13.36 2.70
CA LEU A 326 26.52 12.10 2.25
C LEU A 326 25.99 10.97 3.13
N VAL A 327 25.45 9.92 2.51
CA VAL A 327 24.96 8.73 3.22
C VAL A 327 25.91 7.56 2.99
N VAL A 328 26.41 7.00 4.09
CA VAL A 328 27.31 5.84 4.08
C VAL A 328 26.81 4.79 5.06
N LYS A 329 26.69 3.54 4.61
CA LYS A 329 26.46 2.38 5.48
C LYS A 329 27.80 1.86 6.00
N SER A 330 28.03 1.96 7.30
CA SER A 330 29.29 1.54 7.96
C SER A 330 29.58 0.04 7.81
N ASN A 331 30.84 -0.31 7.59
CA ASN A 331 31.32 -1.70 7.47
C ASN A 331 31.88 -2.29 8.79
N SER A 332 31.88 -1.56 9.91
CA SER A 332 32.53 -1.98 11.17
C SER A 332 31.64 -1.93 12.40
N GLY A 333 31.70 -2.99 13.23
CA GLY A 333 31.28 -2.96 14.65
C GLY A 333 29.78 -2.80 14.94
N SER A 334 29.43 -2.38 16.16
CA SER A 334 28.07 -2.26 16.70
C SER A 334 27.19 -1.16 16.09
N ASP A 335 27.68 -0.43 15.09
CA ASP A 335 26.97 0.68 14.42
C ASP A 335 26.82 0.37 12.93
N PHE A 336 25.86 -0.51 12.62
CA PHE A 336 25.53 -0.98 11.25
C PHE A 336 24.61 -0.01 10.48
N GLY A 337 24.25 1.12 11.08
CA GLY A 337 23.24 2.02 10.55
C GLY A 337 23.73 2.85 9.35
N PRO A 338 22.80 3.36 8.52
CA PRO A 338 23.11 4.40 7.56
C PRO A 338 23.48 5.68 8.33
N ASN A 339 24.73 6.10 8.14
CA ASN A 339 25.28 7.31 8.72
C ASN A 339 25.09 8.44 7.72
N ILE A 340 24.51 9.54 8.18
CA ILE A 340 24.36 10.76 7.39
C ILE A 340 25.44 11.72 7.85
N THR A 341 26.33 12.07 6.93
CA THR A 341 27.37 13.06 7.14
C THR A 341 26.94 14.35 6.48
N ARG A 342 26.80 15.40 7.29
CA ARG A 342 26.51 16.75 6.82
C ARG A 342 27.76 17.60 6.86
N PHE A 343 28.17 18.13 5.71
CA PHE A 343 29.22 19.15 5.60
C PHE A 343 28.61 20.55 5.60
N HIS A 344 29.12 21.43 6.47
CA HIS A 344 28.50 22.73 6.73
C HIS A 344 28.76 23.81 5.67
N SER A 345 29.89 23.75 4.97
CA SER A 345 30.35 24.82 4.06
C SER A 345 31.22 24.25 2.96
N GLY A 346 30.59 23.50 2.05
CA GLY A 346 31.30 22.71 1.04
C GLY A 346 32.18 21.62 1.65
N ILE A 347 32.94 20.95 0.80
CA ILE A 347 33.75 19.77 1.17
C ILE A 347 34.86 20.09 2.19
N ASN A 348 35.45 21.29 2.12
CA ASN A 348 36.52 21.72 3.04
C ASN A 348 36.01 22.16 4.41
N GLY A 349 34.70 22.38 4.56
CA GLY A 349 34.09 22.75 5.82
C GLY A 349 34.15 21.64 6.88
N GLY A 350 33.79 22.00 8.11
CA GLY A 350 33.53 21.02 9.16
C GLY A 350 32.36 20.11 8.78
N SER A 351 32.40 18.87 9.24
CA SER A 351 31.34 17.89 9.04
C SER A 351 30.86 17.33 10.37
N VAL A 352 29.59 16.96 10.42
CA VAL A 352 28.99 16.21 11.54
C VAL A 352 28.33 14.97 10.97
N THR A 353 28.65 13.82 11.55
CA THR A 353 28.00 12.55 11.24
C THR A 353 26.99 12.23 12.32
N PHE A 354 25.79 11.83 11.90
CA PHE A 354 24.74 11.36 12.78
C PHE A 354 24.09 10.10 12.20
N ALA A 355 23.63 9.21 13.09
CA ALA A 355 22.91 8.01 12.67
C ALA A 355 21.45 8.34 12.39
N PHE A 356 20.92 7.88 11.26
CA PHE A 356 19.48 7.90 11.03
C PHE A 356 18.82 6.75 11.79
N ASN A 357 18.14 7.08 12.90
CA ASN A 357 17.49 6.10 13.79
C ASN A 357 16.05 6.55 14.11
N PRO A 358 15.13 6.51 13.14
CA PRO A 358 13.76 6.98 13.32
C PRO A 358 12.98 6.16 14.37
N GLN A 359 13.42 4.93 14.64
CA GLN A 359 12.77 4.00 15.57
C GLN A 359 13.27 4.16 17.02
N GLY A 360 14.28 5.00 17.26
CA GLY A 360 14.86 5.23 18.59
C GLY A 360 15.43 3.96 19.25
N LEU A 361 15.82 2.97 18.45
CA LEU A 361 16.30 1.68 18.95
C LEU A 361 17.74 1.78 19.45
N SER A 362 18.09 1.00 20.48
CA SER A 362 19.47 0.90 20.98
C SER A 362 20.41 0.23 19.97
N PHE A 363 19.88 -0.60 19.09
CA PHE A 363 20.56 -1.19 17.93
C PHE A 363 19.87 -0.71 16.66
N ASN A 364 20.57 0.06 15.84
CA ASN A 364 20.00 0.63 14.62
C ASN A 364 19.99 -0.41 13.49
N THR A 365 18.80 -0.82 13.06
CA THR A 365 18.57 -1.76 11.95
C THR A 365 18.01 -1.09 10.70
N ALA A 366 17.84 0.24 10.72
CA ALA A 366 17.36 0.97 9.56
C ALA A 366 18.36 0.83 8.40
N GLN A 367 17.86 0.81 7.18
CA GLN A 367 18.69 0.76 5.97
C GLN A 367 18.25 1.88 5.04
N VAL A 368 19.06 2.92 4.88
CA VAL A 368 18.80 3.94 3.86
C VAL A 368 19.18 3.36 2.51
N GLN A 369 18.33 3.54 1.49
CA GLN A 369 18.67 3.18 0.11
C GLN A 369 19.01 4.41 -0.72
N ASN A 370 18.29 5.51 -0.50
CA ASN A 370 18.39 6.74 -1.30
C ASN A 370 17.89 7.93 -0.47
N ILE A 371 18.37 9.12 -0.80
CA ILE A 371 17.91 10.40 -0.28
C ILE A 371 17.56 11.33 -1.43
N ALA A 372 16.75 12.34 -1.13
CA ALA A 372 16.55 13.47 -2.03
C ALA A 372 16.23 14.72 -1.23
N VAL A 373 16.58 15.89 -1.74
CA VAL A 373 16.26 17.16 -1.13
C VAL A 373 15.03 17.75 -1.79
N ASP A 374 14.04 18.11 -0.99
CA ASP A 374 12.91 18.91 -1.46
C ASP A 374 13.39 20.30 -1.88
N SER A 375 13.40 20.57 -3.18
CA SER A 375 13.80 21.85 -3.75
C SER A 375 13.03 23.06 -3.19
N LEU A 376 11.81 22.88 -2.66
CA LEU A 376 10.99 23.98 -2.15
C LEU A 376 11.29 24.31 -0.69
N THR A 377 11.47 23.28 0.14
CA THR A 377 11.61 23.44 1.60
C THR A 377 13.03 23.24 2.09
N GLY A 378 13.90 22.62 1.28
CA GLY A 378 15.22 22.14 1.67
C GLY A 378 15.19 20.92 2.58
N ALA A 379 14.01 20.34 2.85
CA ALA A 379 13.89 19.14 3.68
C ALA A 379 14.57 17.95 3.01
N LEU A 380 15.21 17.09 3.81
CA LEU A 380 15.81 15.86 3.34
C LEU A 380 14.76 14.74 3.38
N TYR A 381 14.43 14.18 2.23
CA TYR A 381 13.74 12.92 2.12
C TYR A 381 14.73 11.77 2.26
N ILE A 382 14.35 10.79 3.06
CA ILE A 382 15.13 9.59 3.31
C ILE A 382 14.25 8.38 3.03
N LEU A 383 14.69 7.56 2.10
CA LEU A 383 14.08 6.29 1.77
C LEU A 383 14.71 5.20 2.65
N GLU A 384 13.91 4.64 3.54
CA GLU A 384 14.29 3.61 4.50
C GLU A 384 13.74 2.26 4.02
N GLY A 385 14.65 1.36 3.64
CA GLY A 385 14.35 0.08 3.01
C GLY A 385 13.86 -1.00 3.97
N THR A 386 14.28 -1.01 5.25
CA THR A 386 13.85 -2.07 6.18
C THR A 386 12.35 -2.01 6.41
N THR A 387 11.75 -0.82 6.55
CA THR A 387 10.31 -0.59 6.72
C THR A 387 9.62 -0.11 5.44
N SER A 388 10.35 -0.03 4.31
CA SER A 388 9.87 0.49 3.03
C SER A 388 9.08 1.80 3.21
N SER A 389 9.75 2.80 3.79
CA SER A 389 9.15 4.05 4.22
C SER A 389 9.93 5.25 3.70
N VAL A 390 9.24 6.37 3.45
CA VAL A 390 9.87 7.66 3.21
C VAL A 390 9.71 8.53 4.46
N TYR A 391 10.83 9.06 4.93
CA TYR A 391 10.89 10.04 6.01
C TYR A 391 11.23 11.42 5.44
N SER A 392 10.72 12.47 6.06
CA SER A 392 11.12 13.85 5.81
C SER A 392 11.77 14.43 7.04
N CYS A 393 13.00 14.92 6.89
CA CYS A 393 13.77 15.57 7.93
C CYS A 393 13.86 17.07 7.62
N PRO A 394 13.35 17.95 8.49
CA PRO A 394 13.37 19.38 8.23
C PRO A 394 14.81 19.92 8.15
N PRO A 395 15.03 20.99 7.37
CA PRO A 395 16.36 21.56 7.10
C PRO A 395 17.05 22.14 8.33
N SER A 396 18.25 22.68 8.08
CA SER A 396 19.29 23.11 9.03
C SER A 396 19.99 21.96 9.72
N ILE A 397 19.25 21.02 10.34
CA ILE A 397 19.86 19.94 11.13
C ILE A 397 19.45 18.51 10.77
N PHE A 398 18.34 18.28 10.07
CA PHE A 398 17.95 16.97 9.53
C PHE A 398 17.82 15.81 10.55
N ILE A 399 17.54 16.09 11.83
CA ILE A 399 17.42 15.05 12.87
C ILE A 399 15.99 14.72 13.30
N ASN A 400 15.02 15.64 13.14
CA ASN A 400 13.63 15.45 13.60
C ASN A 400 12.75 14.89 12.48
N CYS A 401 13.12 13.71 11.99
CA CYS A 401 12.49 13.11 10.83
C CYS A 401 11.09 12.57 11.15
N SER A 402 10.14 12.79 10.25
CA SER A 402 8.77 12.24 10.33
C SER A 402 8.52 11.30 9.16
N GLN A 403 7.88 10.16 9.40
CA GLN A 403 7.43 9.27 8.32
C GLN A 403 6.32 9.98 7.53
N ILE A 404 6.48 10.06 6.20
CA ILE A 404 5.54 10.75 5.31
C ILE A 404 4.93 9.82 4.24
N ALA A 405 5.50 8.65 4.01
CA ALA A 405 4.92 7.60 3.18
C ALA A 405 5.43 6.21 3.63
N VAL A 406 4.65 5.17 3.38
CA VAL A 406 5.00 3.78 3.68
C VAL A 406 4.30 2.82 2.72
N SER A 407 4.96 1.70 2.39
CA SER A 407 4.36 0.65 1.57
C SER A 407 3.21 -0.02 2.30
N ALA A 408 2.20 -0.39 1.53
CA ALA A 408 1.08 -1.18 2.01
C ALA A 408 1.30 -2.65 1.65
N PHE A 409 1.22 -3.51 2.67
CA PHE A 409 1.19 -4.98 2.53
C PHE A 409 -0.06 -5.51 3.24
N PRO A 410 -1.26 -5.23 2.71
CA PRO A 410 -2.50 -5.64 3.36
C PRO A 410 -2.56 -7.17 3.43
N VAL A 411 -2.96 -7.74 4.57
CA VAL A 411 -3.10 -9.19 4.76
C VAL A 411 -4.50 -9.61 5.22
N LYS A 412 -5.21 -8.73 5.94
CA LYS A 412 -6.56 -9.02 6.44
C LYS A 412 -7.38 -7.73 6.52
N THR A 413 -8.67 -7.85 6.25
CA THR A 413 -9.63 -6.74 6.25
C THR A 413 -10.84 -7.17 7.06
N VAL A 414 -11.19 -6.36 8.06
CA VAL A 414 -12.40 -6.56 8.86
C VAL A 414 -13.22 -5.27 8.88
N ARG A 415 -14.49 -5.39 9.27
CA ARG A 415 -15.43 -4.26 9.28
C ARG A 415 -16.23 -4.24 10.57
N ASP A 416 -16.41 -3.06 11.16
CA ASP A 416 -17.26 -2.89 12.34
C ASP A 416 -18.74 -2.67 11.98
N THR A 417 -19.59 -2.61 13.00
CA THR A 417 -21.05 -2.41 12.84
C THR A 417 -21.43 -1.03 12.33
N ASP A 418 -20.56 -0.02 12.49
CA ASP A 418 -20.74 1.31 11.91
C ASP A 418 -20.31 1.36 10.44
N GLY A 419 -19.73 0.26 9.95
CA GLY A 419 -19.30 0.06 8.59
C GLY A 419 -17.88 0.54 8.31
N ASN A 420 -17.10 0.94 9.31
CA ASN A 420 -15.70 1.30 9.15
C ASN A 420 -14.86 0.06 8.83
N PHE A 421 -13.88 0.22 7.96
CA PHE A 421 -12.95 -0.83 7.59
C PHE A 421 -11.64 -0.70 8.36
N TYR A 422 -11.08 -1.84 8.72
CA TYR A 422 -9.76 -1.97 9.33
C TYR A 422 -8.95 -2.92 8.46
N ILE A 423 -7.84 -2.42 7.96
CA ILE A 423 -6.95 -3.17 7.07
C ILE A 423 -5.64 -3.38 7.81
N LEU A 424 -5.33 -4.64 8.13
CA LEU A 424 -4.06 -5.03 8.70
C LEU A 424 -3.00 -5.05 7.58
N HIS A 425 -1.92 -4.31 7.79
CA HIS A 425 -0.73 -4.37 6.96
C HIS A 425 0.37 -5.11 7.73
N ALA A 426 0.97 -6.12 7.11
CA ALA A 426 2.04 -6.91 7.70
C ALA A 426 3.43 -6.42 7.26
N SER A 427 4.47 -7.17 7.66
CA SER A 427 5.89 -6.93 7.40
C SER A 427 6.17 -6.26 6.04
N PRO A 428 7.00 -5.21 6.01
CA PRO A 428 7.97 -4.86 7.04
C PRO A 428 7.52 -3.85 8.10
N LEU A 429 6.38 -3.18 7.91
CA LEU A 429 5.80 -2.31 8.94
C LEU A 429 4.41 -2.83 9.30
N ASN A 430 4.21 -3.15 10.57
CA ASN A 430 2.97 -3.73 11.04
C ASN A 430 2.06 -2.63 11.60
N TYR A 431 1.00 -2.33 10.88
CA TYR A 431 0.05 -1.27 11.24
C TYR A 431 -1.36 -1.58 10.73
N ILE A 432 -2.34 -0.87 11.26
CA ILE A 432 -3.74 -0.95 10.84
C ILE A 432 -4.13 0.39 10.21
N SER A 433 -4.66 0.34 9.00
CA SER A 433 -5.36 1.48 8.38
C SER A 433 -6.83 1.43 8.74
N LYS A 434 -7.39 2.55 9.23
CA LYS A 434 -8.82 2.71 9.48
C LYS A 434 -9.44 3.60 8.41
N LEU A 435 -10.44 3.07 7.73
CA LEU A 435 -11.26 3.79 6.76
C LEU A 435 -12.68 3.91 7.32
N ASN A 436 -13.37 5.02 7.03
CA ASN A 436 -14.78 5.14 7.40
C ASN A 436 -15.69 4.30 6.47
N SER A 437 -17.00 4.35 6.70
CA SER A 437 -17.98 3.57 5.94
C SER A 437 -18.07 3.90 4.44
N ASN A 438 -17.56 5.06 4.02
CA ASN A 438 -17.47 5.47 2.61
C ASN A 438 -16.11 5.14 1.98
N GLY A 439 -15.14 4.64 2.75
CA GLY A 439 -13.81 4.31 2.25
C GLY A 439 -12.74 5.38 2.48
N ALA A 440 -13.08 6.53 3.06
CA ALA A 440 -12.09 7.57 3.35
C ALA A 440 -11.16 7.16 4.50
N HIS A 441 -9.85 7.32 4.31
CA HIS A 441 -8.85 7.12 5.36
C HIS A 441 -9.05 8.13 6.51
N ILE A 442 -9.10 7.62 7.75
CA ILE A 442 -9.30 8.46 8.94
C ILE A 442 -8.18 8.33 9.98
N ALA A 443 -7.51 7.17 10.05
CA ALA A 443 -6.41 6.96 11.00
C ALA A 443 -5.49 5.81 10.58
N THR A 444 -4.27 5.83 11.11
CA THR A 444 -3.32 4.72 11.06
C THR A 444 -2.87 4.40 12.49
N PHE A 445 -2.79 3.11 12.83
CA PHE A 445 -2.36 2.64 14.14
C PHE A 445 -1.18 1.69 14.00
N ASN A 446 -0.02 2.06 14.54
CA ASN A 446 1.15 1.18 14.57
C ASN A 446 0.96 0.11 15.64
N LEU A 447 1.20 -1.15 15.30
CA LEU A 447 1.02 -2.24 16.26
C LEU A 447 2.05 -2.16 17.41
N PRO A 448 1.65 -2.53 18.64
CA PRO A 448 2.56 -2.54 19.79
C PRO A 448 3.64 -3.61 19.66
N LYS A 449 4.78 -3.39 20.33
CA LYS A 449 5.87 -4.36 20.45
C LYS A 449 5.52 -5.44 21.47
N TYR A 450 5.92 -6.69 21.20
CA TYR A 450 5.80 -7.79 22.16
C TYR A 450 7.15 -8.08 22.80
N GLN A 451 7.21 -8.07 24.13
CA GLN A 451 8.45 -8.23 24.92
C GLN A 451 9.60 -7.31 24.46
N GLY A 452 9.26 -6.09 24.03
CA GLY A 452 10.25 -5.09 23.58
C GLY A 452 10.72 -5.24 22.14
N ALA A 453 10.34 -6.30 21.43
CA ALA A 453 10.68 -6.52 20.02
C ALA A 453 9.48 -6.25 19.10
N SER A 454 9.78 -5.85 17.85
CA SER A 454 8.79 -5.79 16.79
C SER A 454 8.15 -7.16 16.56
N ILE A 455 6.90 -7.15 16.11
CA ILE A 455 6.14 -8.35 15.78
C ILE A 455 6.00 -8.48 14.27
N THR A 456 5.69 -9.68 13.80
CA THR A 456 5.12 -9.93 12.47
C THR A 456 3.65 -10.26 12.68
N ALA A 457 2.77 -9.40 12.20
CA ALA A 457 1.33 -9.66 12.24
C ALA A 457 0.97 -10.74 11.23
N ILE A 458 0.07 -11.64 11.62
CA ILE A 458 -0.35 -12.79 10.83
C ILE A 458 -1.79 -12.58 10.39
N ASP A 459 -2.69 -12.39 11.35
CA ASP A 459 -4.13 -12.32 11.10
C ASP A 459 -4.82 -11.30 12.03
N MET A 460 -6.03 -10.87 11.66
CA MET A 460 -6.84 -9.91 12.42
C MET A 460 -8.32 -10.22 12.36
N GLU A 461 -8.94 -10.26 13.54
CA GLU A 461 -10.37 -10.43 13.71
C GLU A 461 -11.00 -9.32 14.54
N ILE A 462 -12.33 -9.17 14.43
CA ILE A 462 -13.08 -8.15 15.16
C ILE A 462 -14.17 -8.79 16.04
N ASP A 463 -14.24 -8.35 17.29
CA ASP A 463 -15.38 -8.61 18.16
C ASP A 463 -15.77 -7.34 18.91
N GLN A 464 -17.04 -6.96 18.76
CA GLN A 464 -17.61 -5.73 19.32
C GLN A 464 -16.76 -4.50 18.94
N ASN A 465 -16.17 -3.83 19.94
CA ASN A 465 -15.36 -2.62 19.78
C ASN A 465 -13.84 -2.90 19.85
N PHE A 466 -13.42 -4.15 19.65
CA PHE A 466 -12.02 -4.56 19.69
C PHE A 466 -11.60 -5.33 18.45
N LEU A 467 -10.43 -4.97 17.95
CA LEU A 467 -9.64 -5.74 17.01
C LEU A 467 -8.70 -6.66 17.79
N TYR A 468 -8.55 -7.87 17.32
CA TYR A 468 -7.64 -8.87 17.84
C TYR A 468 -6.67 -9.22 16.73
N VAL A 469 -5.37 -9.07 16.97
CA VAL A 469 -4.33 -9.34 15.98
C VAL A 469 -3.43 -10.43 16.51
N SER A 470 -3.35 -11.55 15.80
CA SER A 470 -2.36 -12.58 16.07
C SER A 470 -1.02 -12.18 15.44
N ALA A 471 0.06 -12.46 16.16
CA ALA A 471 1.38 -12.10 15.71
C ALA A 471 2.44 -13.00 16.33
N ASN A 472 3.64 -13.02 15.75
CA ASN A 472 4.79 -13.69 16.34
C ASN A 472 6.03 -12.79 16.33
N ASN A 473 6.98 -13.14 17.18
CA ASN A 473 8.36 -12.70 17.08
C ASN A 473 9.29 -13.75 17.72
N ASN A 474 10.57 -13.44 17.87
CA ASN A 474 11.54 -14.36 18.48
C ASN A 474 11.24 -14.74 19.95
N SER A 475 10.33 -14.02 20.62
CA SER A 475 9.85 -14.34 21.97
C SER A 475 8.61 -15.25 21.98
N GLY A 476 8.09 -15.62 20.81
CA GLY A 476 6.92 -16.47 20.62
C GLY A 476 5.71 -15.73 20.07
N VAL A 477 4.55 -16.36 20.24
CA VAL A 477 3.27 -15.90 19.71
C VAL A 477 2.58 -14.94 20.68
N ALA A 478 2.00 -13.88 20.13
CA ALA A 478 1.31 -12.83 20.86
C ALA A 478 -0.07 -12.56 20.26
N LEU A 479 -0.94 -12.02 21.12
CA LEU A 479 -2.24 -11.51 20.75
C LEU A 479 -2.35 -10.04 21.17
N ALA A 480 -2.51 -9.15 20.20
CA ALA A 480 -2.81 -7.75 20.47
C ALA A 480 -4.33 -7.54 20.51
N LYS A 481 -4.81 -6.83 21.52
CA LYS A 481 -6.20 -6.36 21.65
C LYS A 481 -6.20 -4.85 21.53
N ILE A 482 -6.91 -4.31 20.53
CA ILE A 482 -6.86 -2.89 20.15
C ILE A 482 -8.29 -2.37 20.06
N LYS A 483 -8.59 -1.25 20.70
CA LYS A 483 -9.92 -0.64 20.59
C LYS A 483 -10.11 -0.05 19.19
N THR A 484 -11.29 -0.19 18.60
CA THR A 484 -11.60 0.26 17.24
C THR A 484 -11.46 1.78 17.04
N ASP A 485 -11.51 2.58 18.10
CA ASP A 485 -11.22 4.02 18.08
C ASP A 485 -9.73 4.37 18.26
N PHE A 486 -8.87 3.36 18.36
CA PHE A 486 -7.42 3.46 18.59
C PHE A 486 -7.00 4.21 19.88
N THR A 487 -7.91 4.36 20.84
CA THR A 487 -7.61 5.05 22.11
C THR A 487 -6.87 4.17 23.14
N SER A 488 -6.89 2.85 22.97
CA SER A 488 -6.21 1.92 23.87
C SER A 488 -5.83 0.61 23.16
N SER A 489 -4.71 0.03 23.58
CA SER A 489 -4.25 -1.29 23.12
C SER A 489 -3.50 -2.04 24.21
N SER A 490 -3.49 -3.36 24.13
CA SER A 490 -2.63 -4.24 24.92
C SER A 490 -2.09 -5.37 24.04
N ILE A 491 -0.92 -5.90 24.36
CA ILE A 491 -0.37 -7.10 23.70
C ILE A 491 0.19 -8.03 24.75
N ASN A 492 -0.20 -9.30 24.69
CA ASN A 492 0.18 -10.33 25.66
C ASN A 492 0.55 -11.61 24.93
N ALA A 493 1.18 -12.54 25.66
CA ALA A 493 1.38 -13.90 25.17
C ALA A 493 0.02 -14.49 24.76
N PHE A 494 -0.04 -15.14 23.60
CA PHE A 494 -1.25 -15.86 23.21
C PHE A 494 -1.29 -17.19 23.98
N LYS A 495 -2.23 -17.33 24.92
CA LYS A 495 -2.24 -18.40 25.94
C LYS A 495 -2.86 -19.73 25.49
N THR A 496 -3.08 -19.97 24.20
CA THR A 496 -3.64 -21.24 23.73
C THR A 496 -2.58 -22.34 23.80
N ASP A 497 -3.00 -23.61 23.89
CA ASP A 497 -2.04 -24.72 23.95
C ASP A 497 -1.26 -24.80 22.62
N ILE A 498 0.04 -25.05 22.77
CA ILE A 498 1.07 -24.57 21.85
C ILE A 498 1.25 -25.58 20.69
N GLY A 499 0.79 -25.20 19.50
CA GLY A 499 1.30 -25.68 18.21
C GLY A 499 2.35 -24.71 17.70
N PHE A 500 3.21 -25.15 16.77
CA PHE A 500 4.26 -24.30 16.21
C PHE A 500 3.69 -23.09 15.45
N ASP A 501 4.54 -22.05 15.35
CA ASP A 501 4.35 -20.74 14.72
C ASP A 501 3.30 -20.70 13.58
N LEU A 502 2.16 -20.02 13.82
CA LEU A 502 1.36 -19.18 12.88
C LEU A 502 -0.16 -19.28 13.17
N PRO A 503 -0.70 -18.75 14.29
CA PRO A 503 -2.14 -18.88 14.50
C PRO A 503 -2.90 -17.87 13.66
N ASN A 504 -3.53 -18.36 12.60
CA ASN A 504 -4.70 -17.68 12.09
C ASN A 504 -5.76 -17.76 13.19
N ILE A 505 -6.60 -16.74 13.29
CA ILE A 505 -7.58 -16.64 14.35
C ILE A 505 -8.96 -16.45 13.76
N ALA A 506 -9.95 -17.05 14.40
CA ALA A 506 -11.36 -16.76 14.13
C ALA A 506 -12.03 -16.38 15.45
N ILE A 507 -13.03 -15.49 15.40
CA ILE A 507 -13.75 -15.09 16.61
C ILE A 507 -15.23 -15.31 16.45
N SER A 508 -15.80 -16.09 17.37
CA SER A 508 -17.24 -16.31 17.48
C SER A 508 -17.65 -16.37 18.95
N GLU A 509 -18.81 -15.80 19.28
CA GLU A 509 -19.44 -15.88 20.60
C GLU A 509 -18.46 -15.62 21.78
N ASN A 510 -17.74 -14.49 21.75
CA ASN A 510 -16.77 -14.10 22.81
C ASN A 510 -15.59 -15.08 22.99
N THR A 511 -15.33 -15.93 22.00
CA THR A 511 -14.26 -16.94 22.01
C THR A 511 -13.38 -16.76 20.79
N ILE A 512 -12.08 -16.66 21.03
CA ILE A 512 -11.08 -16.73 19.96
C ILE A 512 -10.74 -18.20 19.74
N TYR A 513 -10.74 -18.62 18.49
CA TYR A 513 -10.25 -19.92 18.04
C TYR A 513 -8.95 -19.71 17.27
N ASN A 514 -8.07 -20.70 17.33
CA ASN A 514 -6.88 -20.74 16.49
C ASN A 514 -6.62 -22.15 16.00
N ASP A 515 -5.96 -22.22 14.86
CA ASP A 515 -5.37 -23.43 14.35
C ASP A 515 -4.09 -23.77 15.14
N VAL A 516 -3.91 -25.06 15.42
CA VAL A 516 -2.78 -25.59 16.18
C VAL A 516 -2.15 -26.68 15.34
N HIS A 517 -1.00 -26.36 14.73
CA HIS A 517 -0.19 -27.31 13.96
C HIS A 517 0.81 -28.03 14.86
N THR A 518 0.82 -29.35 14.82
CA THR A 518 1.80 -30.18 15.54
C THR A 518 2.43 -31.21 14.63
N PHE A 519 3.74 -31.42 14.80
CA PHE A 519 4.52 -32.43 14.08
C PHE A 519 4.46 -33.77 14.78
N GLY A 520 4.13 -34.82 14.02
CA GLY A 520 4.34 -36.21 14.44
C GLY A 520 5.57 -36.83 13.78
N ASP A 521 5.88 -38.07 14.15
CA ASP A 521 7.02 -38.81 13.58
C ASP A 521 6.86 -39.11 12.08
N THR A 522 5.62 -39.24 11.62
CA THR A 522 5.27 -39.58 10.23
C THR A 522 4.32 -38.57 9.58
N ASN A 523 3.38 -38.03 10.36
CA ASN A 523 2.34 -37.14 9.88
C ASN A 523 2.24 -35.92 10.78
N ASP A 524 1.81 -34.81 10.20
CA ASP A 524 1.41 -33.60 10.88
C ASP A 524 -0.08 -33.63 11.23
N PHE A 525 -0.44 -32.99 12.35
CA PHE A 525 -1.80 -32.92 12.87
C PHE A 525 -2.26 -31.47 13.01
N LEU A 526 -3.56 -31.28 12.81
CA LEU A 526 -4.25 -30.00 12.96
C LEU A 526 -5.29 -30.10 14.08
N TYR A 527 -5.18 -29.23 15.07
CA TYR A 527 -6.15 -29.11 16.16
C TYR A 527 -6.74 -27.71 16.21
N ILE A 528 -7.82 -27.54 16.96
CA ILE A 528 -8.37 -26.24 17.29
C ILE A 528 -8.08 -25.92 18.77
N GLY A 529 -7.37 -24.82 18.98
CA GLY A 529 -7.26 -24.16 20.27
C GLY A 529 -8.36 -23.11 20.41
N SER A 530 -8.74 -22.79 21.65
CA SER A 530 -9.65 -21.69 21.92
C SER A 530 -9.33 -20.98 23.23
N MET A 531 -9.73 -19.71 23.30
CA MET A 531 -9.66 -18.89 24.49
C MET A 531 -10.90 -18.02 24.61
N THR A 532 -11.62 -18.14 25.73
CA THR A 532 -12.69 -17.21 26.06
C THR A 532 -12.11 -15.84 26.42
N LEU A 533 -12.60 -14.77 25.77
CA LEU A 533 -12.03 -13.43 25.89
C LEU A 533 -12.08 -12.86 27.32
N ASP A 534 -13.21 -13.05 28.02
CA ASP A 534 -13.41 -12.46 29.36
C ASP A 534 -12.72 -13.25 30.48
N THR A 535 -12.85 -14.58 30.45
CA THR A 535 -12.35 -15.45 31.52
C THR A 535 -10.92 -15.93 31.27
N GLN A 536 -10.43 -15.79 30.03
CA GLN A 536 -9.13 -16.29 29.58
C GLN A 536 -8.99 -17.81 29.76
N VAL A 537 -10.12 -18.53 29.83
CA VAL A 537 -10.16 -19.99 29.91
C VAL A 537 -9.79 -20.55 28.54
N VAL A 538 -8.87 -21.51 28.53
CA VAL A 538 -8.33 -22.13 27.34
C VAL A 538 -8.90 -23.54 27.22
N HIS A 539 -9.35 -23.89 26.01
CA HIS A 539 -9.79 -25.24 25.68
C HIS A 539 -9.10 -25.72 24.41
N ASN A 540 -8.83 -27.02 24.38
CA ASN A 540 -8.20 -27.69 23.28
C ASN A 540 -9.11 -28.78 22.74
N TYR A 541 -9.34 -28.73 21.44
CA TYR A 541 -10.12 -29.71 20.72
C TYR A 541 -9.17 -30.56 19.88
N SER A 542 -8.65 -31.63 20.50
CA SER A 542 -7.79 -32.59 19.83
C SER A 542 -8.63 -33.56 19.00
N ASP A 543 -8.43 -33.55 17.69
CA ASP A 543 -8.91 -34.58 16.77
C ASP A 543 -7.75 -35.09 15.93
N ALA A 544 -7.18 -36.23 16.33
CA ALA A 544 -6.05 -36.84 15.64
C ALA A 544 -6.43 -37.50 14.30
N THR A 545 -7.72 -37.48 13.92
CA THR A 545 -8.16 -38.09 12.65
C THR A 545 -7.82 -37.23 11.45
N TYR A 546 -7.71 -35.91 11.62
CA TYR A 546 -7.19 -35.03 10.59
C TYR A 546 -5.66 -34.97 10.65
N GLN A 547 -5.04 -35.64 9.68
CA GLN A 547 -3.59 -35.71 9.56
C GLN A 547 -3.16 -35.65 8.10
N LYS A 548 -1.98 -35.11 7.88
CA LYS A 548 -1.34 -34.96 6.57
C LYS A 548 0.11 -35.39 6.68
N PHE A 549 0.71 -35.91 5.60
CA PHE A 549 2.12 -36.31 5.63
C PHE A 549 3.02 -35.14 6.03
N PHE A 550 2.84 -33.99 5.38
CA PHE A 550 3.50 -32.75 5.79
C PHE A 550 2.59 -31.54 5.51
N MET A 551 2.30 -30.75 6.55
CA MET A 551 1.60 -29.46 6.45
C MET A 551 2.66 -28.37 6.35
N GLN A 552 2.68 -27.67 5.21
CA GLN A 552 3.65 -26.61 4.99
C GLN A 552 3.18 -25.31 5.62
N GLN A 553 1.92 -24.92 5.37
CA GLN A 553 1.35 -23.68 5.89
C GLN A 553 -0.15 -23.83 6.15
N ILE A 554 -0.62 -23.05 7.12
CA ILE A 554 -2.03 -22.72 7.27
C ILE A 554 -2.21 -21.28 6.83
N LEU A 555 -3.08 -21.09 5.85
CA LEU A 555 -3.24 -19.84 5.12
C LEU A 555 -4.35 -18.97 5.71
N ASP A 556 -5.37 -19.58 6.32
CA ASP A 556 -6.54 -18.86 6.83
C ASP A 556 -7.37 -19.72 7.80
N LEU A 557 -8.08 -19.03 8.71
CA LEU A 557 -9.04 -19.63 9.63
C LEU A 557 -10.26 -18.70 9.76
N GLU A 558 -11.45 -19.21 9.44
CA GLU A 558 -12.68 -18.43 9.42
C GLU A 558 -13.81 -19.13 10.17
N THR A 559 -14.81 -18.38 10.66
CA THR A 559 -15.98 -18.94 11.35
C THR A 559 -17.28 -18.58 10.66
N ASP A 560 -18.22 -19.51 10.59
CA ASP A 560 -19.57 -19.24 10.08
C ASP A 560 -20.51 -18.61 11.11
N TYR A 561 -20.02 -18.31 12.32
CA TYR A 561 -20.80 -17.83 13.46
C TYR A 561 -21.95 -18.78 13.87
N ALA A 562 -21.93 -20.03 13.41
CA ALA A 562 -22.96 -21.04 13.63
C ALA A 562 -22.35 -22.38 14.11
N GLY A 563 -21.23 -22.29 14.81
CA GLY A 563 -20.56 -23.43 15.43
C GLY A 563 -19.60 -24.18 14.50
N ASN A 564 -19.20 -23.61 13.36
CA ASN A 564 -18.18 -24.20 12.51
C ASN A 564 -17.00 -23.26 12.28
N LEU A 565 -15.83 -23.88 12.10
CA LEU A 565 -14.59 -23.23 11.71
C LEU A 565 -14.12 -23.83 10.38
N TYR A 566 -13.56 -23.00 9.52
CA TYR A 566 -13.02 -23.38 8.22
C TYR A 566 -11.54 -23.03 8.19
N SER A 567 -10.69 -24.02 7.88
CA SER A 567 -9.26 -23.84 7.73
C SER A 567 -8.84 -24.10 6.30
N LEU A 568 -8.02 -23.19 5.75
CA LEU A 568 -7.34 -23.36 4.47
C LEU A 568 -5.86 -23.69 4.74
N ASN A 569 -5.38 -24.82 4.23
CA ASN A 569 -4.00 -25.27 4.43
C ASN A 569 -3.40 -25.88 3.16
N ASN A 570 -2.07 -25.88 3.07
CA ASN A 570 -1.32 -26.50 2.00
C ASN A 570 -0.14 -27.32 2.55
N GLY A 571 0.39 -28.20 1.70
CA GLY A 571 1.52 -29.03 2.06
C GLY A 571 1.79 -30.13 1.06
N PHE A 572 2.29 -31.26 1.56
CA PHE A 572 2.69 -32.40 0.74
C PHE A 572 2.07 -33.70 1.26
N ASN A 573 1.66 -34.56 0.33
CA ASN A 573 1.23 -35.92 0.59
C ASN A 573 2.45 -36.87 0.69
N GLU A 574 2.25 -38.13 1.08
CA GLU A 574 3.31 -39.14 1.23
C GLU A 574 4.11 -39.40 -0.06
N ASP A 575 3.47 -39.20 -1.22
CA ASP A 575 4.10 -39.31 -2.54
C ASP A 575 4.82 -38.01 -2.98
N PHE A 576 4.95 -37.04 -2.06
CA PHE A 576 5.48 -35.69 -2.29
C PHE A 576 4.72 -34.86 -3.31
N SER A 577 3.50 -35.26 -3.69
CA SER A 577 2.59 -34.36 -4.40
C SER A 577 2.14 -33.25 -3.47
N SER A 578 2.08 -32.02 -3.98
CA SER A 578 1.51 -30.90 -3.22
C SER A 578 0.01 -31.10 -3.03
N TYR A 579 -0.57 -30.54 -1.97
CA TYR A 579 -2.02 -30.40 -1.83
C TYR A 579 -2.38 -28.99 -1.34
N THR A 580 -3.61 -28.61 -1.61
CA THR A 580 -4.32 -27.52 -0.95
C THR A 580 -5.67 -28.05 -0.52
N ALA A 581 -6.05 -27.79 0.73
CA ALA A 581 -7.25 -28.33 1.33
C ALA A 581 -8.03 -27.27 2.09
N VAL A 582 -9.36 -27.36 2.02
CA VAL A 582 -10.29 -26.65 2.90
C VAL A 582 -10.96 -27.68 3.78
N SER A 583 -10.85 -27.47 5.08
CA SER A 583 -11.35 -28.38 6.10
C SER A 583 -12.26 -27.65 7.07
N LYS A 584 -13.30 -28.34 7.52
CA LYS A 584 -14.32 -27.80 8.42
C LYS A 584 -14.21 -28.48 9.79
N PHE A 585 -14.09 -27.72 10.86
CA PHE A 585 -14.22 -28.21 12.23
C PHE A 585 -15.60 -27.86 12.78
N ASP A 586 -16.32 -28.86 13.30
CA ASP A 586 -17.64 -28.65 13.92
C ASP A 586 -17.50 -28.60 15.44
N LEU A 587 -17.82 -27.45 16.04
CA LEU A 587 -17.70 -27.20 17.48
C LEU A 587 -18.73 -27.97 18.33
N ASN A 588 -19.75 -28.57 17.72
CA ASN A 588 -20.73 -29.41 18.42
C ASN A 588 -20.27 -30.86 18.47
N THR A 589 -19.70 -31.37 17.37
CA THR A 589 -19.24 -32.77 17.28
C THR A 589 -17.77 -32.94 17.64
N LEU A 590 -17.02 -31.84 17.68
CA LEU A 590 -15.58 -31.76 18.00
C LEU A 590 -14.71 -32.57 17.05
N GLY A 591 -15.02 -32.53 15.76
CA GLY A 591 -14.30 -33.28 14.74
C GLY A 591 -14.13 -32.51 13.43
N TRP A 592 -13.09 -32.90 12.69
CA TRP A 592 -12.80 -32.40 11.35
C TRP A 592 -13.58 -33.14 10.28
N VAL A 593 -14.01 -32.38 9.27
CA VAL A 593 -14.55 -32.87 8.02
C VAL A 593 -13.75 -32.21 6.90
N ASN A 594 -13.03 -33.01 6.12
CA ASN A 594 -12.38 -32.51 4.92
C ASN A 594 -13.45 -32.27 3.84
N ILE A 595 -13.62 -31.00 3.44
CA ILE A 595 -14.66 -30.62 2.46
C ILE A 595 -14.09 -30.44 1.05
N ALA A 596 -12.78 -30.17 0.91
CA ALA A 596 -12.09 -30.19 -0.37
C ALA A 596 -10.59 -30.42 -0.18
N ASP A 597 -10.01 -31.29 -1.02
CA ASP A 597 -8.59 -31.67 -0.96
C ASP A 597 -8.09 -32.06 -2.34
N SER A 598 -7.14 -31.31 -2.88
CA SER A 598 -6.60 -31.58 -4.21
C SER A 598 -5.21 -31.01 -4.39
N ALA A 599 -4.42 -31.64 -5.27
CA ALA A 599 -3.13 -31.11 -5.70
C ALA A 599 -3.23 -29.77 -6.44
N ASN A 600 -4.38 -29.49 -7.05
CA ASN A 600 -4.62 -28.30 -7.85
C ASN A 600 -5.88 -27.55 -7.41
N LEU A 601 -6.20 -27.55 -6.10
CA LEU A 601 -7.30 -26.73 -5.62
C LEU A 601 -6.91 -25.25 -5.84
N PRO A 602 -7.71 -24.45 -6.58
CA PRO A 602 -7.30 -23.10 -6.97
C PRO A 602 -7.43 -22.07 -5.84
N THR A 603 -7.86 -22.49 -4.65
CA THR A 603 -8.21 -21.62 -3.53
C THR A 603 -6.98 -20.98 -2.89
N ALA A 604 -6.93 -19.65 -2.86
CA ALA A 604 -5.88 -18.86 -2.21
C ALA A 604 -6.30 -18.24 -0.86
N ALA A 605 -7.60 -18.01 -0.65
CA ALA A 605 -8.14 -17.47 0.59
C ALA A 605 -9.57 -17.96 0.81
N ILE A 606 -10.03 -17.90 2.06
CA ILE A 606 -11.43 -18.16 2.43
C ILE A 606 -12.02 -16.94 3.14
N SER A 607 -13.34 -16.92 3.27
CA SER A 607 -14.05 -15.93 4.07
C SER A 607 -15.45 -16.48 4.37
N THR A 608 -16.13 -15.92 5.36
CA THR A 608 -17.50 -16.27 5.71
C THR A 608 -18.37 -15.03 5.85
N ASP A 609 -19.68 -15.19 5.67
CA ASP A 609 -20.66 -14.20 6.11
C ASP A 609 -21.32 -14.63 7.42
N ARG A 610 -22.02 -13.70 8.09
CA ARG A 610 -22.79 -13.99 9.31
C ARG A 610 -23.99 -14.91 9.10
N SER A 611 -24.38 -15.15 7.85
CA SER A 611 -25.40 -16.15 7.52
C SER A 611 -24.81 -17.57 7.43
N GLY A 612 -23.50 -17.69 7.64
CA GLY A 612 -22.74 -18.93 7.67
C GLY A 612 -22.40 -19.51 6.30
N ASN A 613 -22.39 -18.69 5.25
CA ASN A 613 -21.92 -19.13 3.94
C ASN A 613 -20.40 -19.01 3.85
N LEU A 614 -19.78 -20.03 3.27
CA LEU A 614 -18.35 -20.04 2.94
C LEU A 614 -18.12 -19.40 1.57
N TYR A 615 -17.08 -18.59 1.47
CA TYR A 615 -16.58 -18.00 0.24
C TYR A 615 -15.12 -18.38 0.04
N THR A 616 -14.70 -18.51 -1.22
CA THR A 616 -13.30 -18.79 -1.60
C THR A 616 -12.83 -17.77 -2.64
N VAL A 617 -11.55 -17.44 -2.59
CA VAL A 617 -10.86 -16.74 -3.68
C VAL A 617 -10.09 -17.78 -4.48
N ASP A 618 -10.61 -18.12 -5.66
CA ASP A 618 -10.05 -19.15 -6.53
C ASP A 618 -9.28 -18.53 -7.69
N LEU A 619 -8.09 -19.04 -8.00
CA LEU A 619 -7.45 -18.76 -9.27
C LEU A 619 -8.34 -19.25 -10.43
N ASN A 620 -8.52 -18.42 -11.46
CA ASN A 620 -9.36 -18.80 -12.58
C ASN A 620 -8.69 -19.89 -13.46
N SER A 621 -9.48 -20.58 -14.27
CA SER A 621 -8.99 -21.71 -15.09
C SER A 621 -7.93 -21.31 -16.12
N THR A 622 -7.93 -20.06 -16.53
CA THR A 622 -6.98 -19.46 -17.49
C THR A 622 -5.70 -18.96 -16.81
N HIS A 623 -5.63 -18.99 -15.48
CA HIS A 623 -4.52 -18.51 -14.64
C HIS A 623 -4.18 -17.03 -14.88
N ASP A 624 -5.19 -16.25 -15.25
CA ASP A 624 -5.13 -14.83 -15.59
C ASP A 624 -6.18 -14.04 -14.79
N GLY A 625 -6.40 -14.37 -13.52
CA GLY A 625 -7.36 -13.67 -12.66
C GLY A 625 -7.95 -14.56 -11.59
N TRP A 626 -8.92 -14.02 -10.86
CA TRP A 626 -9.49 -14.68 -9.69
C TRP A 626 -11.02 -14.78 -9.77
N ASN A 627 -11.59 -15.70 -9.01
CA ASN A 627 -13.02 -15.82 -8.80
C ASN A 627 -13.30 -15.75 -7.31
N ILE A 628 -14.24 -14.91 -6.92
CA ILE A 628 -14.86 -15.00 -5.60
C ILE A 628 -16.04 -15.97 -5.75
N VAL A 629 -16.00 -17.09 -5.02
CA VAL A 629 -16.95 -18.20 -5.18
C VAL A 629 -17.66 -18.46 -3.86
N GLN A 630 -18.99 -18.42 -3.86
CA GLN A 630 -19.79 -18.89 -2.72
C GLN A 630 -19.91 -20.41 -2.79
N ARG A 631 -19.61 -21.09 -1.69
CA ARG A 631 -19.56 -22.54 -1.58
C ARG A 631 -20.78 -23.13 -0.86
N GLY A 632 -21.18 -24.32 -1.29
CA GLY A 632 -22.05 -25.21 -0.53
C GLY A 632 -21.31 -25.89 0.62
N SER A 633 -22.07 -26.55 1.49
CA SER A 633 -21.50 -27.36 2.58
C SER A 633 -20.68 -28.56 2.09
N ASP A 634 -20.91 -28.99 0.84
CA ASP A 634 -20.16 -30.00 0.09
C ASP A 634 -19.08 -29.40 -0.83
N PHE A 635 -18.74 -28.12 -0.60
CA PHE A 635 -17.79 -27.34 -1.39
C PHE A 635 -18.18 -27.10 -2.87
N THR A 636 -19.41 -27.43 -3.25
CA THR A 636 -19.92 -27.12 -4.59
C THR A 636 -20.05 -25.61 -4.80
N GLU A 637 -19.85 -25.17 -6.03
CA GLU A 637 -20.07 -23.76 -6.39
C GLU A 637 -21.58 -23.44 -6.40
N LYS A 638 -21.97 -22.44 -5.60
CA LYS A 638 -23.34 -21.88 -5.62
C LYS A 638 -23.42 -20.64 -6.50
N LYS A 639 -22.42 -19.76 -6.37
CA LYS A 639 -22.33 -18.50 -7.10
C LYS A 639 -20.87 -18.16 -7.35
N ARG A 640 -20.62 -17.42 -8.42
CA ARG A 640 -19.30 -16.96 -8.82
C ARG A 640 -19.35 -15.50 -9.26
N LEU A 641 -18.31 -14.77 -8.86
CA LEU A 641 -17.96 -13.47 -9.39
C LEU A 641 -16.52 -13.55 -9.89
N SER A 642 -16.30 -13.35 -11.19
CA SER A 642 -14.95 -13.28 -11.76
C SER A 642 -14.39 -11.87 -11.62
N VAL A 643 -13.20 -11.75 -11.07
CA VAL A 643 -12.41 -10.51 -11.02
C VAL A 643 -11.19 -10.70 -11.94
N GLY A 644 -10.96 -9.75 -12.84
CA GLY A 644 -10.01 -9.90 -13.97
C GLY A 644 -8.54 -10.13 -13.57
N PRO A 645 -7.62 -10.25 -14.57
CA PRO A 645 -6.19 -10.55 -14.37
C PRO A 645 -5.44 -9.56 -13.49
N ASP A 646 -5.89 -8.31 -13.46
CA ASP A 646 -5.16 -7.24 -12.78
C ASP A 646 -5.39 -7.23 -11.26
N PHE A 647 -6.15 -8.20 -10.73
CA PHE A 647 -6.33 -8.39 -9.31
C PHE A 647 -5.33 -9.42 -8.77
N THR A 648 -4.64 -9.08 -7.69
CA THR A 648 -4.07 -10.05 -6.76
C THR A 648 -4.60 -9.70 -5.39
N ALA A 649 -5.67 -10.37 -5.00
CA ALA A 649 -6.32 -10.16 -3.71
C ALA A 649 -5.36 -10.52 -2.59
N SER A 650 -5.18 -9.62 -1.63
CA SER A 650 -4.44 -9.94 -0.42
C SER A 650 -5.37 -10.20 0.77
N SER A 651 -6.63 -9.81 0.66
CA SER A 651 -7.68 -10.10 1.64
C SER A 651 -9.06 -10.01 1.01
N LEU A 652 -10.00 -10.83 1.49
CA LEU A 652 -11.42 -10.79 1.18
C LEU A 652 -12.23 -10.56 2.47
N TYR A 653 -13.21 -9.67 2.41
CA TYR A 653 -14.26 -9.54 3.41
C TYR A 653 -15.62 -9.60 2.71
N VAL A 654 -16.52 -10.44 3.19
CA VAL A 654 -17.91 -10.48 2.72
C VAL A 654 -18.80 -9.91 3.82
N ASN A 655 -19.73 -9.03 3.44
CA ASN A 655 -20.63 -8.44 4.42
C ASN A 655 -21.62 -9.47 4.98
N ASP A 656 -22.25 -9.14 6.11
CA ASP A 656 -23.18 -10.02 6.82
C ASP A 656 -24.34 -10.56 5.94
N ALA A 657 -24.77 -9.78 4.95
CA ALA A 657 -25.85 -10.15 4.04
C ALA A 657 -25.39 -11.04 2.86
N GLY A 658 -24.08 -11.20 2.64
CA GLY A 658 -23.54 -12.00 1.55
C GLY A 658 -23.75 -11.41 0.15
N ASP A 659 -24.11 -10.13 0.06
CA ASP A 659 -24.42 -9.43 -1.19
C ASP A 659 -23.35 -8.43 -1.62
N LEU A 660 -22.38 -8.11 -0.74
CA LEU A 660 -21.22 -7.29 -1.05
C LEU A 660 -19.94 -8.01 -0.65
N ALA A 661 -19.02 -8.11 -1.60
CA ALA A 661 -17.66 -8.57 -1.39
C ALA A 661 -16.70 -7.39 -1.47
N PHE A 662 -15.79 -7.29 -0.51
CA PHE A 662 -14.74 -6.30 -0.46
C PHE A 662 -13.39 -7.00 -0.59
N MET A 663 -12.63 -6.62 -1.59
CA MET A 663 -11.32 -7.19 -1.88
C MET A 663 -10.26 -6.12 -1.74
N THR A 664 -9.26 -6.39 -0.91
CA THR A 664 -8.15 -5.47 -0.72
C THR A 664 -6.99 -5.91 -1.62
N THR A 665 -6.48 -4.98 -2.43
CA THR A 665 -5.23 -5.10 -3.16
C THR A 665 -4.18 -4.22 -2.46
N SER A 666 -2.93 -4.29 -2.95
CA SER A 666 -1.85 -3.47 -2.39
C SER A 666 -2.07 -1.96 -2.45
N ASP A 667 -2.98 -1.47 -3.30
CA ASP A 667 -3.17 -0.06 -3.58
C ASP A 667 -4.63 0.41 -3.48
N ALA A 668 -5.61 -0.50 -3.38
CA ALA A 668 -7.02 -0.14 -3.31
C ALA A 668 -7.87 -1.14 -2.52
N LEU A 669 -8.98 -0.64 -1.98
CA LEU A 669 -10.10 -1.43 -1.54
C LEU A 669 -11.13 -1.45 -2.67
N HIS A 670 -11.51 -2.64 -3.11
CA HIS A 670 -12.50 -2.84 -4.16
C HIS A 670 -13.80 -3.37 -3.58
N LYS A 671 -14.93 -2.90 -4.10
CA LYS A 671 -16.27 -3.31 -3.73
C LYS A 671 -16.95 -3.94 -4.93
N PHE A 672 -17.51 -5.12 -4.72
CA PHE A 672 -18.26 -5.85 -5.71
C PHE A 672 -19.64 -6.21 -5.19
N ALA A 673 -20.65 -6.05 -6.05
CA ALA A 673 -21.94 -6.67 -5.81
C ALA A 673 -21.81 -8.18 -6.08
N PHE A 674 -21.99 -8.98 -5.04
CA PHE A 674 -22.00 -10.42 -5.15
C PHE A 674 -23.39 -10.86 -5.61
N PRO A 675 -23.52 -11.62 -6.72
CA PRO A 675 -24.75 -11.64 -7.49
C PRO A 675 -25.97 -12.07 -6.66
N VAL A 676 -27.04 -11.28 -6.73
CA VAL A 676 -28.35 -11.60 -6.14
C VAL A 676 -29.20 -12.55 -7.00
N SER A 677 -28.80 -12.85 -8.25
CA SER A 677 -29.29 -13.92 -9.17
C SER A 677 -28.91 -13.54 -10.63
N PHE A 678 -28.56 -14.42 -11.60
CA PHE A 678 -29.33 -15.54 -12.16
C PHE A 678 -28.53 -16.42 -13.18
N PHE A 679 -28.98 -17.68 -13.29
CA PHE A 679 -28.91 -18.70 -14.36
C PHE A 679 -27.59 -19.46 -14.69
N SER A 680 -27.65 -20.76 -14.40
CA SER A 680 -26.92 -21.80 -15.12
C SER A 680 -27.14 -21.66 -16.62
N PHE A 681 -26.07 -21.56 -17.40
CA PHE A 681 -26.10 -22.07 -18.76
C PHE A 681 -25.60 -23.52 -18.72
N LYS A 682 -26.46 -24.40 -19.23
CA LYS A 682 -26.13 -25.79 -19.56
C LYS A 682 -25.04 -25.85 -20.62
#